data_AF-A0A8S1B2G2-F1
#
_entry.id   AF-A0A8S1B2G2-F1
#
_cell.length_a   1.000
_cell.length_b   1.000
_cell.length_c   1.000
_cell.angle_alpha   90.00
_cell.angle_beta   90.00
_cell.angle_gamma   90.00
#
_symmetry.space_group_name_H-M   'P 1'
#
loop_
_entity.id
_entity.type
_entity.pdbx_description
1 polymer ?
#
loop_
_entity_poly.entity_id
_entity_poly.type
_entity_poly.pdbx_seq_one_letter_code
_entity_poly.pdbx_strand_id
1 'polypeptide(L)'
;MEGSGIQAKLKLLFAKIAEPNYVMDNYYVDGLINKLSNSSDPETSFLELPILSDLIIEGLNHAENAHNTVKVFLTRMLAVAVQREFHFAKIFSMQGIKIAAGFKEICGINVSPSIKVSYMEVALAITKHQSGISWILDTAIWKEIFKLCQHRSTVFIVRQTYKFMSEFLWAVNDVDDQVNLRLVLDALVQPLIQMDFLNRKPMTSEDEIDLCNAIEPSIQIFLSVVSKDQRIVNASVLISILIKEYKLVQHLVLAIDWIRSEKVLLVMKLSFWLMLGKTFLLKPRLPETIYSHDDFLEAMAINFNMIQSFIQRRNAIQLLEYCAAVTIIWSRICDKEPRIEVEEFKKQVYMKNQMLFLCLIPILAFVTYQKSQSHLQDTRISDYISRLLNSSCEHTTKAAYALRDLTLQLDPLPISIQSVKTIIYLKDHMDQEQGNLVFQALFYVLQDFDPVDIYGDVKPEEDFEESEGKIMVVTYVLDAILLLITECNVNWHESLEIICLYNIVSNILRKPNLTCKFVVKALNVITVTVKKFLQPNLSLLLELQPGTPIHELGKLIYTKIHDRNWEVRDTALELLHMVTDISYIKFPPFQKQIFDNNLINVAATIAFNDHEAYVRVSALKCVASASRIGILWEKLEQEYPDLQFRLLSLLRYNDEGIVRKEACNVLCDMYKNIKLTPSYKEILYEHMVSSALADFHWEVQISALKFWKIVYQSFLTDQGMLDGEFPPITFSKETRKIVKLDENEVQKRLLKTLDELAVIGCLTVFVKLLNNETEVGILDAAVSTALELYEILSKYKLHECLRCNEGEITSVEELISNIKEESDDDNNVDMVDAQNSDNVIEEILNSDDINLLSKIYERHMTLNANKPEMVLKPRIKLLKFASPYLFVNHVKDNDFRVIIEEKTRWNEGIRSVSSLLDDMLGIYEMNNEEVNSLDCY
;
A
#
# COMPACT_ATOMS: atom_id res chain seq x y z
N MET A 1 14.93 -16.05 -34.40
CA MET A 1 14.83 -17.53 -34.31
C MET A 1 13.89 -17.96 -33.19
N GLU A 2 13.90 -17.29 -32.03
CA GLU A 2 13.01 -17.58 -30.88
C GLU A 2 11.52 -17.65 -31.21
N GLY A 3 10.98 -16.73 -32.04
CA GLY A 3 9.57 -16.74 -32.44
C GLY A 3 9.12 -18.04 -33.17
N SER A 4 10.03 -18.76 -33.83
CA SER A 4 9.70 -20.05 -34.47
C SER A 4 9.63 -21.21 -33.48
N GLY A 5 10.42 -21.17 -32.40
CA GLY A 5 10.39 -22.16 -31.32
C GLY A 5 9.15 -22.01 -30.45
N ILE A 6 8.79 -20.77 -30.09
CA ILE A 6 7.56 -20.46 -29.35
C ILE A 6 6.33 -20.93 -30.13
N GLN A 7 6.29 -20.74 -31.46
CA GLN A 7 5.20 -21.25 -32.30
C GLN A 7 5.09 -22.78 -32.29
N ALA A 8 6.21 -23.50 -32.30
CA ALA A 8 6.22 -24.95 -32.23
C ALA A 8 5.70 -25.45 -30.87
N LYS A 9 6.13 -24.81 -29.77
CA LYS A 9 5.63 -25.11 -28.40
C LYS A 9 4.15 -24.79 -28.25
N LEU A 10 3.69 -23.68 -28.80
CA LEU A 10 2.27 -23.31 -28.81
C LEU A 10 1.44 -24.36 -29.57
N LYS A 11 1.89 -24.82 -30.75
CA LYS A 11 1.24 -25.91 -31.49
C LYS A 11 1.20 -27.21 -30.68
N LEU A 12 2.29 -27.53 -29.99
CA LEU A 12 2.38 -28.71 -29.14
C LEU A 12 1.42 -28.61 -27.94
N LEU A 13 1.29 -27.43 -27.33
CA LEU A 13 0.32 -27.19 -26.26
C LEU A 13 -1.10 -27.40 -26.79
N PHE A 14 -1.42 -26.82 -27.94
CA PHE A 14 -2.74 -27.01 -28.58
C PHE A 14 -3.02 -28.46 -28.98
N ALA A 15 -1.99 -29.26 -29.28
CA ALA A 15 -2.13 -30.70 -29.45
C ALA A 15 -2.41 -31.43 -28.13
N LYS A 16 -1.66 -31.11 -27.05
CA LYS A 16 -1.87 -31.73 -25.72
C LYS A 16 -3.24 -31.43 -25.13
N ILE A 17 -3.75 -30.21 -25.29
CA ILE A 17 -5.07 -29.83 -24.75
C ILE A 17 -6.24 -30.52 -25.47
N ALA A 18 -6.00 -31.09 -26.65
CA ALA A 18 -6.97 -31.91 -27.35
C ALA A 18 -7.09 -33.32 -26.75
N GLU A 19 -6.17 -33.72 -25.87
CA GLU A 19 -6.23 -35.00 -25.16
C GLU A 19 -7.32 -34.98 -24.07
N PRO A 20 -8.11 -36.07 -23.94
CA PRO A 20 -9.15 -36.15 -22.92
C PRO A 20 -8.54 -36.17 -21.51
N ASN A 21 -9.12 -35.41 -20.57
CA ASN A 21 -8.72 -35.29 -19.16
C ASN A 21 -7.41 -34.54 -18.86
N TYR A 22 -6.81 -33.83 -19.83
CA TYR A 22 -5.68 -32.94 -19.53
C TYR A 22 -6.10 -31.78 -18.61
N VAL A 23 -5.41 -31.60 -17.49
CA VAL A 23 -5.65 -30.53 -16.51
C VAL A 23 -4.49 -29.54 -16.58
N MET A 24 -4.82 -28.25 -16.62
CA MET A 24 -3.81 -27.19 -16.60
C MET A 24 -3.65 -26.63 -15.20
N ASP A 25 -2.42 -26.25 -14.88
CA ASP A 25 -2.13 -25.45 -13.71
C ASP A 25 -2.48 -23.97 -13.97
N ASN A 26 -3.33 -23.41 -13.10
CA ASN A 26 -3.81 -22.04 -13.23
C ASN A 26 -2.69 -21.00 -13.08
N TYR A 27 -1.61 -21.30 -12.33
CA TYR A 27 -0.51 -20.36 -12.09
C TYR A 27 0.22 -20.01 -13.39
N TYR A 28 0.65 -21.02 -14.15
CA TYR A 28 1.34 -20.81 -15.42
C TYR A 28 0.40 -20.29 -16.52
N VAL A 29 -0.86 -20.74 -16.51
CA VAL A 29 -1.93 -20.23 -17.41
C VAL A 29 -2.12 -18.71 -17.24
N ASP A 30 -2.25 -18.24 -16.00
CA ASP A 30 -2.46 -16.81 -15.72
C ASP A 30 -1.23 -15.99 -16.11
N GLY A 31 -0.03 -16.49 -15.82
CA GLY A 31 1.23 -15.88 -16.27
C GLY A 31 1.28 -15.71 -17.79
N LEU A 32 0.92 -16.75 -18.54
CA LEU A 32 0.93 -16.73 -19.99
C LEU A 32 -0.12 -15.75 -20.54
N ILE A 33 -1.37 -15.80 -20.06
CA ILE A 33 -2.44 -14.91 -20.53
C ILE A 33 -2.10 -13.44 -20.26
N ASN A 34 -1.56 -13.12 -19.08
CA ASN A 34 -1.17 -11.76 -18.73
C ASN A 34 -0.09 -11.23 -19.68
N LYS A 35 0.95 -12.03 -19.97
CA LYS A 35 1.96 -11.66 -20.96
C LYS A 35 1.35 -11.44 -22.34
N LEU A 36 0.56 -12.38 -22.83
CA LEU A 36 -0.07 -12.28 -24.16
C LEU A 36 -1.08 -11.12 -24.29
N SER A 37 -1.66 -10.67 -23.18
CA SER A 37 -2.58 -9.52 -23.17
C SER A 37 -1.87 -8.16 -23.27
N ASN A 38 -0.56 -8.11 -23.01
CA ASN A 38 0.21 -6.87 -23.01
C ASN A 38 0.81 -6.58 -24.40
N SER A 39 0.15 -5.71 -25.18
CA SER A 39 0.53 -5.42 -26.57
C SER A 39 1.86 -4.69 -26.75
N SER A 40 2.50 -4.24 -25.67
CA SER A 40 3.82 -3.58 -25.69
C SER A 40 4.99 -4.55 -25.50
N ASP A 41 4.73 -5.83 -25.20
CA ASP A 41 5.77 -6.84 -25.01
C ASP A 41 6.30 -7.34 -26.38
N PRO A 42 7.59 -7.14 -26.71
CA PRO A 42 8.18 -7.59 -27.98
C PRO A 42 8.12 -9.11 -28.17
N GLU A 43 8.09 -9.91 -27.09
CA GLU A 43 7.91 -11.37 -27.15
C GLU A 43 6.56 -11.73 -27.77
N THR A 44 5.53 -10.88 -27.62
CA THR A 44 4.16 -11.16 -28.08
C THR A 44 3.87 -10.75 -29.52
N SER A 45 4.88 -10.22 -30.23
CA SER A 45 4.75 -9.80 -31.64
C SER A 45 4.29 -10.92 -32.57
N PHE A 46 4.51 -12.19 -32.24
CA PHE A 46 3.99 -13.33 -33.00
C PHE A 46 2.46 -13.47 -32.94
N LEU A 47 1.77 -12.81 -32.00
CA LEU A 47 0.30 -12.78 -31.92
C LEU A 47 -0.32 -12.12 -33.16
N GLU A 48 0.44 -11.39 -33.98
CA GLU A 48 0.02 -10.88 -35.29
C GLU A 48 -0.19 -11.96 -36.34
N LEU A 49 0.26 -13.18 -36.08
CA LEU A 49 0.25 -14.24 -37.08
C LEU A 49 -1.13 -14.92 -37.16
N PRO A 50 -1.61 -15.26 -38.37
CA PRO A 50 -2.86 -15.99 -38.59
C PRO A 50 -2.95 -17.34 -37.87
N ILE A 51 -1.80 -17.88 -37.43
CA ILE A 51 -1.62 -19.19 -36.78
C ILE A 51 -2.38 -19.26 -35.46
N LEU A 52 -2.42 -18.18 -34.67
CA LEU A 52 -3.13 -18.19 -33.38
C LEU A 52 -4.63 -18.44 -33.57
N SER A 53 -5.24 -17.79 -34.56
CA SER A 53 -6.64 -18.02 -34.89
C SER A 53 -6.89 -19.46 -35.31
N ASP A 54 -6.00 -20.06 -36.09
CA ASP A 54 -6.14 -21.46 -36.53
C ASP A 54 -6.08 -22.42 -35.34
N LEU A 55 -5.15 -22.20 -34.41
CA LEU A 55 -5.00 -23.03 -33.21
C LEU A 55 -6.20 -22.89 -32.26
N ILE A 56 -6.72 -21.67 -32.07
CA ILE A 56 -7.94 -21.46 -31.28
C ILE A 56 -9.14 -22.18 -31.94
N ILE A 57 -9.28 -22.11 -33.27
CA ILE A 57 -10.35 -22.79 -34.00
C ILE A 57 -10.25 -24.32 -33.81
N GLU A 58 -9.04 -24.87 -33.90
CA GLU A 58 -8.77 -26.30 -33.70
C GLU A 58 -9.03 -26.73 -32.25
N GLY A 59 -8.55 -25.96 -31.26
CA GLY A 59 -8.78 -26.22 -29.84
C GLY A 59 -10.26 -26.17 -29.47
N LEU A 60 -11.00 -25.18 -29.98
CA LEU A 60 -12.45 -25.07 -29.77
C LEU A 60 -13.24 -26.26 -30.35
N ASN A 61 -12.75 -26.91 -31.42
CA ASN A 61 -13.38 -28.13 -31.94
C ASN A 61 -13.31 -29.32 -31.00
N HIS A 62 -12.28 -29.37 -30.14
CA HIS A 62 -12.05 -30.47 -29.19
C HIS A 62 -12.50 -30.12 -27.76
N ALA A 63 -12.97 -28.90 -27.54
CA ALA A 63 -13.24 -28.36 -26.21
C ALA A 63 -14.38 -29.05 -25.46
N GLU A 64 -15.37 -29.67 -26.13
CA GLU A 64 -16.54 -30.27 -25.47
C GLU A 64 -16.14 -31.34 -24.44
N ASN A 65 -15.17 -32.19 -24.80
CA ASN A 65 -14.65 -33.28 -23.97
C ASN A 65 -13.47 -32.87 -23.06
N ALA A 66 -13.06 -31.60 -23.10
CA ALA A 66 -11.91 -31.11 -22.33
C ALA A 66 -12.28 -30.78 -20.88
N HIS A 67 -11.27 -30.82 -20.00
CA HIS A 67 -11.41 -30.41 -18.60
C HIS A 67 -11.74 -28.91 -18.49
N ASN A 68 -12.37 -28.50 -17.38
CA ASN A 68 -12.79 -27.11 -17.17
C ASN A 68 -11.63 -26.10 -17.24
N THR A 69 -10.44 -26.46 -16.77
CA THR A 69 -9.24 -25.61 -16.83
C THR A 69 -8.84 -25.30 -18.28
N VAL A 70 -8.93 -26.30 -19.17
CA VAL A 70 -8.64 -26.13 -20.61
C VAL A 70 -9.71 -25.27 -21.27
N LYS A 71 -10.99 -25.48 -20.94
CA LYS A 71 -12.11 -24.65 -21.42
C LYS A 71 -11.92 -23.19 -21.03
N VAL A 72 -11.54 -22.91 -19.79
CA VAL A 72 -11.23 -21.54 -19.31
C VAL A 72 -10.05 -20.96 -20.08
N PHE A 73 -8.94 -21.68 -20.19
CA PHE A 73 -7.77 -21.23 -20.95
C PHE A 73 -8.11 -20.88 -22.40
N LEU A 74 -8.76 -21.79 -23.14
CA LEU A 74 -9.16 -21.57 -24.52
C LEU A 74 -10.08 -20.35 -24.68
N THR A 75 -11.02 -20.16 -23.76
CA THR A 75 -11.96 -19.03 -23.79
C THR A 75 -11.24 -17.70 -23.49
N ARG A 76 -10.28 -17.68 -22.58
CA ARG A 76 -9.48 -16.47 -22.29
C ARG A 76 -8.49 -16.16 -23.42
N MET A 77 -7.90 -17.17 -24.03
CA MET A 77 -7.09 -17.03 -25.25
C MET A 77 -7.92 -16.46 -26.41
N LEU A 78 -9.16 -16.91 -26.56
CA LEU A 78 -10.13 -16.32 -27.48
C LEU A 78 -10.34 -14.84 -27.16
N ALA A 79 -10.54 -14.47 -25.88
CA ALA A 79 -10.72 -13.07 -25.47
C ALA A 79 -9.52 -12.19 -25.85
N VAL A 80 -8.28 -12.68 -25.72
CA VAL A 80 -7.06 -11.96 -26.14
C VAL A 80 -7.04 -11.78 -27.66
N ALA A 81 -7.30 -12.84 -28.42
CA ALA A 81 -7.22 -12.80 -29.89
C ALA A 81 -8.27 -11.87 -30.52
N VAL A 82 -9.52 -11.91 -30.03
CA VAL A 82 -10.67 -11.21 -30.64
C VAL A 82 -10.69 -9.71 -30.35
N GLN A 83 -9.79 -9.20 -29.52
CA GLN A 83 -9.60 -7.74 -29.38
C GLN A 83 -9.21 -7.10 -30.72
N ARG A 84 -8.56 -7.86 -31.61
CA ARG A 84 -8.23 -7.45 -32.97
C ARG A 84 -9.31 -7.95 -33.94
N GLU A 85 -9.87 -7.02 -34.72
CA GLU A 85 -10.99 -7.29 -35.63
C GLU A 85 -10.68 -8.37 -36.69
N PHE A 86 -9.43 -8.44 -37.16
CA PHE A 86 -9.00 -9.46 -38.13
C PHE A 86 -9.14 -10.89 -37.60
N HIS A 87 -8.63 -11.15 -36.39
CA HIS A 87 -8.73 -12.48 -35.77
C HIS A 87 -10.18 -12.80 -35.39
N PHE A 88 -10.94 -11.81 -34.93
CA PHE A 88 -12.37 -11.94 -34.72
C PHE A 88 -13.07 -12.42 -36.00
N ALA A 89 -12.91 -11.74 -37.14
CA ALA A 89 -13.57 -12.09 -38.39
C ALA A 89 -13.25 -13.53 -38.82
N LYS A 90 -11.96 -13.93 -38.74
CA LYS A 90 -11.52 -15.29 -39.08
C LYS A 90 -12.15 -16.34 -38.17
N ILE A 91 -12.03 -16.20 -36.85
CA ILE A 91 -12.52 -17.20 -35.88
C ILE A 91 -14.05 -17.30 -35.92
N PHE A 92 -14.75 -16.17 -35.96
CA PHE A 92 -16.21 -16.14 -35.88
C PHE A 92 -16.89 -16.61 -37.16
N SER A 93 -16.23 -16.49 -38.32
CA SER A 93 -16.71 -17.10 -39.56
C SER A 93 -16.80 -18.63 -39.51
N MET A 94 -15.94 -19.28 -38.69
CA MET A 94 -15.88 -20.75 -38.57
C MET A 94 -16.55 -21.28 -37.29
N GLN A 95 -16.36 -20.59 -36.16
CA GLN A 95 -16.78 -21.05 -34.83
C GLN A 95 -17.87 -20.19 -34.19
N GLY A 96 -18.36 -19.14 -34.86
CA GLY A 96 -19.32 -18.20 -34.29
C GLY A 96 -20.60 -18.85 -33.76
N ILE A 97 -21.09 -19.90 -34.42
CA ILE A 97 -22.27 -20.66 -33.95
C ILE A 97 -21.99 -21.38 -32.64
N LYS A 98 -20.83 -22.05 -32.51
CA LYS A 98 -20.44 -22.75 -31.28
C LYS A 98 -20.20 -21.78 -30.13
N ILE A 99 -19.53 -20.67 -30.39
CA ILE A 99 -19.29 -19.62 -29.40
C ILE A 99 -20.64 -19.04 -28.92
N ALA A 100 -21.58 -18.78 -29.83
CA ALA A 100 -22.92 -18.32 -29.48
C ALA A 100 -23.72 -19.36 -28.68
N ALA A 101 -23.54 -20.67 -28.95
CA ALA A 101 -24.11 -21.74 -28.15
C ALA A 101 -23.50 -21.76 -26.73
N GLY A 102 -22.18 -21.61 -26.60
CA GLY A 102 -21.49 -21.49 -25.33
C GLY A 102 -22.02 -20.34 -24.47
N PHE A 103 -22.24 -19.16 -25.07
CA PHE A 103 -22.89 -18.02 -24.41
C PHE A 103 -24.33 -18.28 -23.94
N LYS A 104 -25.07 -19.21 -24.56
CA LYS A 104 -26.40 -19.62 -24.08
C LYS A 104 -26.29 -20.59 -22.90
N GLU A 105 -25.26 -21.42 -22.91
CA GLU A 105 -25.01 -22.43 -21.88
C GLU A 105 -24.45 -21.85 -20.57
N ILE A 106 -23.82 -20.66 -20.58
CA ILE A 106 -23.26 -20.04 -19.35
C ILE A 106 -24.29 -19.77 -18.25
N CYS A 107 -25.57 -19.68 -18.60
CA CYS A 107 -26.65 -19.54 -17.62
C CYS A 107 -26.98 -20.86 -16.88
N GLY A 108 -26.36 -21.98 -17.29
CA GLY A 108 -26.52 -23.28 -16.65
C GLY A 108 -26.05 -23.29 -15.18
N ILE A 109 -26.77 -24.08 -14.36
CA ILE A 109 -26.48 -24.24 -12.92
C ILE A 109 -25.14 -24.95 -12.69
N ASN A 110 -24.75 -25.85 -13.59
CA ASN A 110 -23.54 -26.69 -13.45
C ASN A 110 -22.28 -26.07 -14.07
N VAL A 111 -22.33 -24.83 -14.58
CA VAL A 111 -21.18 -24.16 -15.19
C VAL A 111 -20.35 -23.47 -14.11
N SER A 112 -19.03 -23.71 -14.10
CA SER A 112 -18.13 -23.11 -13.11
C SER A 112 -18.06 -21.59 -13.26
N PRO A 113 -17.90 -20.82 -12.16
CA PRO A 113 -17.75 -19.38 -12.21
C PRO A 113 -16.61 -18.90 -13.13
N SER A 114 -15.48 -19.62 -13.15
CA SER A 114 -14.32 -19.28 -13.99
C SER A 114 -14.63 -19.31 -15.49
N ILE A 115 -15.47 -20.26 -15.94
CA ILE A 115 -15.92 -20.31 -17.33
C ILE A 115 -16.80 -19.09 -17.63
N LYS A 116 -17.76 -18.76 -16.74
CA LYS A 116 -18.62 -17.57 -16.91
C LYS A 116 -17.80 -16.30 -17.04
N VAL A 117 -16.78 -16.13 -16.19
CA VAL A 117 -15.84 -15.00 -16.25
C VAL A 117 -15.09 -14.95 -17.58
N SER A 118 -14.54 -16.08 -18.04
CA SER A 118 -13.81 -16.11 -19.32
C SER A 118 -14.70 -15.71 -20.52
N TYR A 119 -15.97 -16.10 -20.54
CA TYR A 119 -16.92 -15.64 -21.57
C TYR A 119 -17.23 -14.14 -21.45
N MET A 120 -17.25 -13.58 -20.23
CA MET A 120 -17.39 -12.12 -20.05
C MET A 120 -16.18 -11.35 -20.57
N GLU A 121 -14.96 -11.90 -20.43
CA GLU A 121 -13.75 -11.32 -21.04
C GLU A 121 -13.84 -11.32 -22.57
N VAL A 122 -14.33 -12.41 -23.18
CA VAL A 122 -14.60 -12.47 -24.62
C VAL A 122 -15.61 -11.41 -25.04
N ALA A 123 -16.72 -11.29 -24.31
CA ALA A 123 -17.77 -10.32 -24.62
C ALA A 123 -17.24 -8.87 -24.60
N LEU A 124 -16.44 -8.51 -23.57
CA LEU A 124 -15.77 -7.21 -23.47
C LEU A 124 -14.71 -6.98 -24.56
N ALA A 125 -14.00 -8.02 -24.97
CA ALA A 125 -13.01 -7.91 -26.04
C ALA A 125 -13.67 -7.59 -27.40
N ILE A 126 -14.83 -8.20 -27.66
CA ILE A 126 -15.58 -8.04 -28.92
C ILE A 126 -16.22 -6.65 -29.02
N THR A 127 -16.54 -5.98 -27.91
CA THR A 127 -17.10 -4.62 -27.94
C THR A 127 -16.10 -3.54 -28.39
N LYS A 128 -14.82 -3.88 -28.62
CA LYS A 128 -13.78 -2.94 -29.05
C LYS A 128 -13.86 -2.57 -30.55
N HIS A 129 -14.60 -3.30 -31.38
CA HIS A 129 -14.70 -3.05 -32.82
C HIS A 129 -16.13 -3.21 -33.34
N GLN A 130 -16.42 -2.61 -34.50
CA GLN A 130 -17.77 -2.52 -35.05
C GLN A 130 -18.33 -3.89 -35.46
N SER A 131 -17.52 -4.75 -36.11
CA SER A 131 -17.94 -6.10 -36.50
C SER A 131 -18.39 -6.94 -35.31
N GLY A 132 -17.73 -6.78 -34.16
CA GLY A 132 -18.07 -7.43 -32.92
C GLY A 132 -19.40 -6.96 -32.32
N ILE A 133 -19.63 -5.65 -32.31
CA ILE A 133 -20.89 -5.06 -31.85
C ILE A 133 -22.06 -5.59 -32.69
N SER A 134 -21.94 -5.58 -34.03
CA SER A 134 -22.95 -6.15 -34.92
C SER A 134 -23.22 -7.62 -34.64
N TRP A 135 -22.17 -8.43 -34.43
CA TRP A 135 -22.34 -9.84 -34.10
C TRP A 135 -23.07 -10.08 -32.77
N ILE A 136 -22.77 -9.30 -31.72
CA ILE A 136 -23.48 -9.40 -30.43
C ILE A 136 -24.96 -9.07 -30.60
N LEU A 137 -25.29 -8.07 -31.44
CA LEU A 137 -26.67 -7.68 -31.74
C LEU A 137 -27.41 -8.76 -32.52
N ASP A 138 -26.82 -9.25 -33.62
CA ASP A 138 -27.43 -10.25 -34.50
C ASP A 138 -27.69 -11.59 -33.79
N THR A 139 -26.79 -11.98 -32.89
CA THR A 139 -26.92 -13.22 -32.10
C THR A 139 -27.75 -13.07 -30.83
N ALA A 140 -28.06 -11.84 -30.43
CA ALA A 140 -28.75 -11.49 -29.19
C ALA A 140 -28.10 -12.03 -27.89
N ILE A 141 -26.79 -12.30 -27.90
CA ILE A 141 -26.05 -12.85 -26.75
C ILE A 141 -26.06 -11.93 -25.53
N TRP A 142 -26.13 -10.60 -25.76
CA TRP A 142 -26.27 -9.64 -24.67
C TRP A 142 -27.47 -9.93 -23.76
N LYS A 143 -28.54 -10.57 -24.28
CA LYS A 143 -29.69 -11.02 -23.46
C LYS A 143 -29.31 -12.15 -22.52
N GLU A 144 -28.50 -13.10 -22.98
CA GLU A 144 -28.02 -14.21 -22.14
C GLU A 144 -27.05 -13.72 -21.07
N ILE A 145 -26.17 -12.78 -21.43
CA ILE A 145 -25.28 -12.12 -20.46
C ILE A 145 -26.09 -11.36 -19.40
N PHE A 146 -27.15 -10.65 -19.80
CA PHE A 146 -28.02 -9.94 -18.86
C PHE A 146 -28.75 -10.89 -17.88
N LYS A 147 -29.17 -12.09 -18.33
CA LYS A 147 -29.77 -13.11 -17.46
C LYS A 147 -28.84 -13.59 -16.35
N LEU A 148 -27.52 -13.48 -16.50
CA LEU A 148 -26.57 -13.83 -15.43
C LEU A 148 -26.79 -13.00 -14.15
N CYS A 149 -27.32 -11.78 -14.27
CA CYS A 149 -27.67 -10.95 -13.12
C CYS A 149 -28.99 -11.36 -12.44
N GLN A 150 -29.82 -12.15 -13.12
CA GLN A 150 -31.12 -12.61 -12.62
C GLN A 150 -31.03 -13.97 -11.91
N HIS A 151 -29.92 -14.69 -12.08
CA HIS A 151 -29.64 -15.97 -11.42
C HIS A 151 -28.72 -15.79 -10.20
N ARG A 152 -28.64 -16.80 -9.32
CA ARG A 152 -27.70 -16.84 -8.18
C ARG A 152 -26.24 -16.91 -8.68
N SER A 153 -25.69 -15.75 -9.05
CA SER A 153 -24.31 -15.58 -9.52
C SER A 153 -23.44 -14.96 -8.42
N THR A 154 -22.13 -15.17 -8.49
CA THR A 154 -21.19 -14.53 -7.57
C THR A 154 -21.13 -13.02 -7.82
N VAL A 155 -20.80 -12.23 -6.79
CA VAL A 155 -20.66 -10.77 -6.89
C VAL A 155 -19.68 -10.38 -8.00
N PHE A 156 -18.64 -11.17 -8.22
CA PHE A 156 -17.66 -10.94 -9.28
C PHE A 156 -18.27 -11.01 -10.69
N ILE A 157 -19.07 -12.05 -10.98
CA ILE A 157 -19.75 -12.21 -12.27
C ILE A 157 -20.71 -11.05 -12.50
N VAL A 158 -21.51 -10.71 -11.48
CA VAL A 158 -22.48 -9.62 -11.54
C VAL A 158 -21.80 -8.28 -11.87
N ARG A 159 -20.65 -7.98 -11.23
CA ARG A 159 -19.85 -6.77 -11.53
C ARG A 159 -19.32 -6.77 -12.96
N GLN A 160 -18.82 -7.91 -13.45
CA GLN A 160 -18.37 -8.02 -14.85
C GLN A 160 -19.51 -7.84 -15.84
N THR A 161 -20.71 -8.34 -15.54
CA THR A 161 -21.90 -8.11 -16.37
C THR A 161 -22.27 -6.64 -16.44
N TYR A 162 -22.26 -5.92 -15.31
CA TYR A 162 -22.52 -4.47 -15.31
C TYR A 162 -21.50 -3.70 -16.14
N LYS A 163 -20.22 -4.07 -16.03
CA LYS A 163 -19.15 -3.51 -16.86
C LYS A 163 -19.40 -3.77 -18.35
N PHE A 164 -19.65 -5.02 -18.74
CA PHE A 164 -19.96 -5.36 -20.13
C PHE A 164 -21.17 -4.58 -20.66
N MET A 165 -22.28 -4.56 -19.93
CA MET A 165 -23.50 -3.90 -20.41
C MET A 165 -23.29 -2.40 -20.58
N SER A 166 -22.53 -1.75 -19.69
CA SER A 166 -22.22 -0.33 -19.85
C SER A 166 -21.24 -0.06 -21.01
N GLU A 167 -20.22 -0.89 -21.19
CA GLU A 167 -19.32 -0.79 -22.34
C GLU A 167 -20.05 -1.01 -23.67
N PHE A 168 -20.90 -2.03 -23.73
CA PHE A 168 -21.70 -2.36 -24.90
C PHE A 168 -22.68 -1.25 -25.27
N LEU A 169 -23.44 -0.68 -24.32
CA LEU A 169 -24.36 0.43 -24.59
C LEU A 169 -23.65 1.66 -25.14
N TRP A 170 -22.47 1.99 -24.59
CA TRP A 170 -21.65 3.08 -25.11
C TRP A 170 -21.09 2.76 -26.50
N ALA A 171 -20.67 1.52 -26.75
CA ALA A 171 -20.17 1.08 -28.05
C ALA A 171 -21.26 1.16 -29.14
N VAL A 172 -22.51 0.73 -28.85
CA VAL A 172 -23.66 0.87 -29.77
C VAL A 172 -23.99 2.35 -30.01
N ASN A 173 -23.93 3.19 -28.97
CA ASN A 173 -24.10 4.64 -29.11
C ASN A 173 -23.03 5.27 -30.02
N ASP A 174 -21.77 4.84 -29.90
CA ASP A 174 -20.66 5.40 -30.67
C ASP A 174 -20.72 5.02 -32.17
N VAL A 175 -21.41 3.93 -32.51
CA VAL A 175 -21.70 3.51 -33.91
C VAL A 175 -22.95 4.22 -34.49
N ASP A 176 -23.64 5.05 -33.69
CA ASP A 176 -24.89 5.76 -34.05
C ASP A 176 -26.05 4.83 -34.49
N ASP A 177 -26.08 3.60 -33.98
CA ASP A 177 -27.16 2.64 -34.23
C ASP A 177 -28.31 2.82 -33.23
N GLN A 178 -29.12 3.84 -33.46
CA GLN A 178 -30.22 4.19 -32.54
C GLN A 178 -31.32 3.13 -32.47
N VAL A 179 -31.48 2.29 -33.49
CA VAL A 179 -32.54 1.25 -33.51
C VAL A 179 -32.16 0.14 -32.55
N ASN A 180 -30.93 -0.37 -32.66
CA ASN A 180 -30.44 -1.41 -31.77
C ASN A 180 -30.19 -0.88 -30.35
N LEU A 181 -29.81 0.39 -30.21
CA LEU A 181 -29.73 1.04 -28.90
C LEU A 181 -31.07 1.02 -28.17
N ARG A 182 -32.16 1.41 -28.83
CA ARG A 182 -33.52 1.34 -28.27
C ARG A 182 -33.92 -0.09 -27.91
N LEU A 183 -33.61 -1.05 -28.78
CA LEU A 183 -33.93 -2.46 -28.54
C LEU A 183 -33.27 -3.01 -27.27
N VAL A 184 -32.00 -2.64 -27.00
CA VAL A 184 -31.30 -3.04 -25.77
C VAL A 184 -31.85 -2.29 -24.56
N LEU A 185 -32.07 -0.97 -24.69
CA LEU A 185 -32.62 -0.15 -23.61
C LEU A 185 -34.04 -0.55 -23.21
N ASP A 186 -34.90 -0.91 -24.16
CA ASP A 186 -36.25 -1.40 -23.92
C ASP A 186 -36.22 -2.56 -22.92
N ALA A 187 -35.34 -3.54 -23.14
CA ALA A 187 -35.19 -4.71 -22.27
C ALA A 187 -34.67 -4.35 -20.86
N LEU A 188 -33.76 -3.38 -20.76
CA LEU A 188 -33.18 -2.95 -19.49
C LEU A 188 -34.13 -2.07 -18.67
N VAL A 189 -34.92 -1.24 -19.33
CA VAL A 189 -35.86 -0.32 -18.67
C VAL A 189 -37.19 -1.02 -18.35
N GLN A 190 -37.56 -2.11 -19.04
CA GLN A 190 -38.81 -2.86 -18.80
C GLN A 190 -39.13 -3.09 -17.31
N PRO A 191 -38.20 -3.59 -16.45
CA PRO A 191 -38.48 -3.81 -15.04
C PRO A 191 -38.91 -2.55 -14.29
N LEU A 192 -38.51 -1.35 -14.75
CA LEU A 192 -38.84 -0.06 -14.14
C LEU A 192 -40.13 0.55 -14.70
N ILE A 193 -40.51 0.27 -15.95
CA ILE A 193 -41.71 0.83 -16.59
C ILE A 193 -42.95 -0.02 -16.33
N GLN A 194 -42.83 -1.34 -16.36
CA GLN A 194 -43.98 -2.26 -16.22
C GLN A 194 -44.60 -2.25 -14.81
N MET A 195 -43.90 -1.65 -13.85
CA MET A 195 -44.36 -1.57 -12.47
C MET A 195 -45.36 -0.43 -12.29
N ASP A 196 -46.55 -0.80 -11.82
CA ASP A 196 -47.62 0.15 -11.56
C ASP A 196 -47.42 0.86 -10.21
N PHE A 197 -46.46 1.79 -10.19
CA PHE A 197 -46.20 2.64 -9.03
C PHE A 197 -47.35 3.61 -8.71
N LEU A 198 -48.38 3.71 -9.57
CA LEU A 198 -49.54 4.58 -9.41
C LEU A 198 -50.66 3.92 -8.63
N ASN A 199 -50.85 2.60 -8.77
CA ASN A 199 -51.83 1.84 -7.99
C ASN A 199 -51.30 1.48 -6.60
N ARG A 200 -51.58 2.35 -5.62
CA ARG A 200 -51.23 2.21 -4.19
C ARG A 200 -51.92 1.02 -3.50
N LYS A 201 -51.48 -0.22 -3.76
CA LYS A 201 -51.72 -1.34 -2.85
C LYS A 201 -50.59 -1.37 -1.81
N PRO A 202 -50.88 -1.60 -0.51
CA PRO A 202 -49.83 -1.76 0.49
C PRO A 202 -48.96 -2.97 0.12
N MET A 203 -47.66 -2.73 -0.02
CA MET A 203 -46.65 -3.73 -0.39
C MET A 203 -46.16 -4.45 0.86
N THR A 204 -46.06 -5.78 0.83
CA THR A 204 -45.42 -6.55 1.91
C THR A 204 -43.90 -6.45 1.82
N SER A 205 -43.18 -6.87 2.87
CA SER A 205 -41.70 -6.92 2.83
C SER A 205 -41.17 -7.92 1.80
N GLU A 206 -41.90 -9.00 1.53
CA GLU A 206 -41.53 -9.97 0.49
C GLU A 206 -41.71 -9.38 -0.91
N ASP A 207 -42.84 -8.70 -1.15
CA ASP A 207 -43.08 -7.98 -2.40
C ASP A 207 -42.00 -6.89 -2.66
N GLU A 208 -41.52 -6.22 -1.60
CA GLU A 208 -40.43 -5.25 -1.70
C GLU A 208 -39.10 -5.90 -2.09
N ILE A 209 -38.78 -7.06 -1.54
CA ILE A 209 -37.56 -7.81 -1.86
C ILE A 209 -37.60 -8.24 -3.32
N ASP A 210 -38.74 -8.78 -3.78
CA ASP A 210 -38.93 -9.21 -5.16
C ASP A 210 -38.85 -8.03 -6.13
N LEU A 211 -39.48 -6.90 -5.79
CA LEU A 211 -39.34 -5.63 -6.49
C LEU A 211 -37.88 -5.24 -6.62
N CYS A 212 -37.15 -5.19 -5.50
CA CYS A 212 -35.75 -4.78 -5.49
C CYS A 212 -34.87 -5.71 -6.32
N ASN A 213 -35.09 -7.02 -6.23
CA ASN A 213 -34.33 -8.02 -7.00
C ASN A 213 -34.61 -7.89 -8.52
N ALA A 214 -35.81 -7.48 -8.90
CA ALA A 214 -36.16 -7.25 -10.30
C ALA A 214 -35.50 -5.99 -10.89
N ILE A 215 -35.44 -4.88 -10.12
CA ILE A 215 -34.96 -3.58 -10.62
C ILE A 215 -33.45 -3.35 -10.41
N GLU A 216 -32.84 -4.00 -9.42
CA GLU A 216 -31.45 -3.76 -9.03
C GLU A 216 -30.45 -3.97 -10.18
N PRO A 217 -30.53 -5.05 -11.00
CA PRO A 217 -29.63 -5.22 -12.14
C PRO A 217 -29.68 -4.04 -13.12
N SER A 218 -30.87 -3.54 -13.43
CA SER A 218 -31.05 -2.39 -14.34
C SER A 218 -30.45 -1.12 -13.74
N ILE A 219 -30.72 -0.84 -12.46
CA ILE A 219 -30.17 0.34 -11.77
C ILE A 219 -28.64 0.29 -11.75
N GLN A 220 -28.04 -0.85 -11.45
CA GLN A 220 -26.58 -1.00 -11.40
C GLN A 220 -25.94 -0.86 -12.79
N ILE A 221 -26.56 -1.39 -13.84
CA ILE A 221 -26.11 -1.16 -15.22
C ILE A 221 -26.17 0.32 -15.55
N PHE A 222 -27.28 1.00 -15.28
CA PHE A 222 -27.38 2.43 -15.55
C PHE A 222 -26.42 3.27 -14.71
N LEU A 223 -26.17 2.89 -13.45
CA LEU A 223 -25.11 3.50 -12.62
C LEU A 223 -23.73 3.31 -13.25
N SER A 224 -23.43 2.13 -13.80
CA SER A 224 -22.19 1.88 -14.54
C SER A 224 -22.11 2.70 -15.84
N VAL A 225 -23.24 2.90 -16.54
CA VAL A 225 -23.32 3.74 -17.75
C VAL A 225 -23.01 5.20 -17.44
N VAL A 226 -23.69 5.79 -16.44
CA VAL A 226 -23.57 7.22 -16.11
C VAL A 226 -22.24 7.58 -15.48
N SER A 227 -21.59 6.62 -14.79
CA SER A 227 -20.30 6.84 -14.12
C SER A 227 -19.08 6.61 -15.01
N LYS A 228 -19.25 6.16 -16.26
CA LYS A 228 -18.16 5.79 -17.16
C LYS A 228 -17.44 7.02 -17.76
N ASP A 229 -16.13 7.08 -17.60
CA ASP A 229 -15.16 7.97 -18.29
C ASP A 229 -15.61 9.43 -18.48
N GLN A 230 -16.38 9.98 -17.54
CA GLN A 230 -17.02 11.31 -17.62
C GLN A 230 -17.88 11.51 -18.89
N ARG A 231 -18.26 10.46 -19.61
CA ARG A 231 -18.99 10.58 -20.90
C ARG A 231 -20.33 11.29 -20.78
N ILE A 232 -20.93 11.32 -19.60
CA ILE A 232 -22.21 12.00 -19.34
C ILE A 232 -22.16 13.52 -19.50
N VAL A 233 -20.98 14.15 -19.45
CA VAL A 233 -20.83 15.61 -19.67
C VAL A 233 -21.01 16.02 -21.13
N ASN A 234 -20.93 15.04 -22.03
CA ASN A 234 -21.10 15.21 -23.46
C ASN A 234 -22.54 14.90 -23.87
N ALA A 235 -23.03 15.60 -24.89
CA ALA A 235 -24.31 15.26 -25.51
C ALA A 235 -24.23 13.84 -26.08
N SER A 236 -25.12 12.95 -25.62
CA SER A 236 -25.19 11.57 -26.08
C SER A 236 -26.62 11.15 -26.36
N VAL A 237 -26.80 10.37 -27.43
CA VAL A 237 -28.11 9.84 -27.82
C VAL A 237 -28.62 8.88 -26.75
N LEU A 238 -27.74 8.04 -26.19
CA LEU A 238 -28.04 7.15 -25.08
C LEU A 238 -28.71 7.87 -23.89
N ILE A 239 -28.08 8.93 -23.36
CA ILE A 239 -28.63 9.67 -22.23
C ILE A 239 -29.91 10.44 -22.63
N SER A 240 -29.98 10.94 -23.87
CA SER A 240 -31.18 11.57 -24.43
C SER A 240 -32.38 10.64 -24.44
N ILE A 241 -32.21 9.39 -24.90
CA ILE A 241 -33.26 8.37 -24.93
C ILE A 241 -33.74 8.05 -23.50
N LEU A 242 -32.81 7.80 -22.57
CA LEU A 242 -33.16 7.49 -21.17
C LEU A 242 -33.98 8.60 -20.50
N ILE A 243 -33.62 9.86 -20.74
CA ILE A 243 -34.25 11.01 -20.07
C ILE A 243 -35.53 11.47 -20.79
N LYS A 244 -35.51 11.60 -22.12
CA LYS A 244 -36.62 12.19 -22.89
C LYS A 244 -37.64 11.17 -23.36
N GLU A 245 -37.19 10.02 -23.89
CA GLU A 245 -38.08 8.99 -24.43
C GLU A 245 -38.66 8.13 -23.30
N TYR A 246 -37.80 7.50 -22.49
CA TYR A 246 -38.24 6.62 -21.39
C TYR A 246 -38.63 7.36 -20.10
N LYS A 247 -38.34 8.66 -19.99
CA LYS A 247 -38.62 9.46 -18.79
C LYS A 247 -38.13 8.80 -17.50
N LEU A 248 -36.97 8.16 -17.55
CA LEU A 248 -36.48 7.27 -16.49
C LEU A 248 -36.45 7.95 -15.11
N VAL A 249 -36.10 9.23 -15.04
CA VAL A 249 -36.11 10.01 -13.80
C VAL A 249 -37.48 9.98 -13.10
N GLN A 250 -38.59 10.04 -13.84
CA GLN A 250 -39.93 10.01 -13.24
C GLN A 250 -40.23 8.67 -12.59
N HIS A 251 -39.86 7.57 -13.27
CA HIS A 251 -40.00 6.22 -12.72
C HIS A 251 -39.12 6.00 -11.48
N LEU A 252 -37.89 6.51 -11.47
CA LEU A 252 -37.01 6.40 -10.31
C LEU A 252 -37.53 7.20 -9.11
N VAL A 253 -38.06 8.42 -9.33
CA VAL A 253 -38.69 9.22 -8.27
C VAL A 253 -39.89 8.49 -7.67
N LEU A 254 -40.72 7.85 -8.49
CA LEU A 254 -41.80 7.01 -8.00
C LEU A 254 -41.26 5.82 -7.22
N ALA A 255 -40.25 5.11 -7.74
CA ALA A 255 -39.66 3.95 -7.07
C ALA A 255 -39.07 4.29 -5.68
N ILE A 256 -38.51 5.49 -5.51
CA ILE A 256 -38.03 5.97 -4.21
C ILE A 256 -39.12 5.86 -3.14
N ASP A 257 -40.36 6.30 -3.43
CA ASP A 257 -41.47 6.29 -2.47
C ASP A 257 -41.88 4.88 -2.01
N TRP A 258 -41.59 3.86 -2.81
CA TRP A 258 -41.96 2.47 -2.54
C TRP A 258 -40.87 1.68 -1.83
N ILE A 259 -39.59 1.92 -2.15
CA ILE A 259 -38.46 1.16 -1.60
C ILE A 259 -38.06 1.73 -0.25
N ARG A 260 -38.13 0.92 0.80
CA ARG A 260 -37.75 1.26 2.19
C ARG A 260 -36.40 0.67 2.58
N SER A 261 -35.96 -0.39 1.90
CA SER A 261 -34.67 -1.04 2.11
C SER A 261 -33.49 -0.12 1.74
N GLU A 262 -32.29 -0.52 2.14
CA GLU A 262 -31.05 0.23 1.86
C GLU A 262 -30.75 0.40 0.37
N LYS A 263 -31.37 -0.42 -0.48
CA LYS A 263 -31.27 -0.33 -1.94
C LYS A 263 -31.83 0.98 -2.51
N VAL A 264 -32.66 1.72 -1.76
CA VAL A 264 -33.15 3.05 -2.17
C VAL A 264 -32.00 4.02 -2.48
N LEU A 265 -30.86 3.86 -1.82
CA LEU A 265 -29.66 4.66 -2.06
C LEU A 265 -29.18 4.56 -3.51
N LEU A 266 -29.27 3.38 -4.14
CA LEU A 266 -28.88 3.18 -5.54
C LEU A 266 -29.80 3.96 -6.50
N VAL A 267 -31.10 3.94 -6.23
CA VAL A 267 -32.12 4.66 -7.01
C VAL A 267 -31.91 6.18 -6.92
N MET A 268 -31.62 6.68 -5.72
CA MET A 268 -31.35 8.10 -5.50
C MET A 268 -30.05 8.54 -6.18
N LYS A 269 -28.97 7.75 -6.08
CA LYS A 269 -27.71 8.01 -6.79
C LYS A 269 -27.92 8.10 -8.31
N LEU A 270 -28.67 7.16 -8.89
CA LEU A 270 -28.93 7.15 -10.33
C LEU A 270 -29.78 8.36 -10.74
N SER A 271 -30.81 8.68 -9.96
CA SER A 271 -31.64 9.87 -10.19
C SER A 271 -30.81 11.15 -10.22
N PHE A 272 -29.87 11.32 -9.28
CA PHE A 272 -28.98 12.48 -9.26
C PHE A 272 -28.07 12.54 -10.49
N TRP A 273 -27.44 11.43 -10.88
CA TRP A 273 -26.66 11.35 -12.13
C TRP A 273 -27.46 11.74 -13.37
N LEU A 274 -28.68 11.21 -13.53
CA LEU A 274 -29.51 11.50 -14.68
C LEU A 274 -29.97 12.96 -14.72
N MET A 275 -30.16 13.59 -13.56
CA MET A 275 -30.44 15.02 -13.51
C MET A 275 -29.26 15.88 -13.98
N LEU A 276 -28.03 15.51 -13.61
CA LEU A 276 -26.84 16.14 -14.17
C LEU A 276 -26.74 15.87 -15.68
N GLY A 277 -27.02 14.64 -16.11
CA GLY A 277 -27.12 14.30 -17.54
C GLY A 277 -28.15 15.17 -18.27
N LYS A 278 -29.30 15.45 -17.67
CA LYS A 278 -30.32 16.36 -18.22
C LYS A 278 -29.76 17.76 -18.42
N THR A 279 -29.03 18.30 -17.43
CA THR A 279 -28.36 19.60 -17.54
C THR A 279 -27.37 19.61 -18.72
N PHE A 280 -26.51 18.59 -18.83
CA PHE A 280 -25.53 18.52 -19.93
C PHE A 280 -26.14 18.23 -21.31
N LEU A 281 -27.32 17.60 -21.39
CA LEU A 281 -28.05 17.49 -22.65
C LEU A 281 -28.61 18.84 -23.13
N LEU A 282 -29.04 19.69 -22.20
CA LEU A 282 -29.56 21.04 -22.51
C LEU A 282 -28.41 22.00 -22.82
N LYS A 283 -27.30 21.88 -22.09
CA LYS A 283 -26.11 22.72 -22.21
C LYS A 283 -24.84 21.84 -22.17
N PRO A 284 -24.42 21.29 -23.32
CA PRO A 284 -23.25 20.41 -23.41
C PRO A 284 -21.96 21.12 -23.02
N ARG A 285 -21.02 20.39 -22.43
CA ARG A 285 -19.75 20.95 -21.99
C ARG A 285 -18.80 21.11 -23.17
N LEU A 286 -18.62 22.36 -23.62
CA LEU A 286 -17.59 22.76 -24.58
C LEU A 286 -16.55 23.65 -23.87
N PRO A 287 -15.33 23.84 -24.43
CA PRO A 287 -14.26 24.60 -23.79
C PRO A 287 -14.61 26.04 -23.37
N GLU A 288 -15.62 26.65 -23.99
CA GLU A 288 -16.07 28.02 -23.73
C GLU A 288 -17.42 28.08 -22.98
N THR A 289 -17.96 26.93 -22.54
CA THR A 289 -19.28 26.87 -21.90
C THR A 289 -19.20 27.32 -20.44
N ILE A 290 -19.78 28.49 -20.14
CA ILE A 290 -19.95 29.00 -18.78
C ILE A 290 -21.29 28.50 -18.23
N TYR A 291 -21.29 27.89 -17.05
CA TYR A 291 -22.52 27.45 -16.37
C TYR A 291 -22.90 28.42 -15.26
N SER A 292 -24.19 28.73 -15.15
CA SER A 292 -24.77 29.51 -14.06
C SER A 292 -25.38 28.60 -12.99
N HIS A 293 -25.76 29.18 -11.85
CA HIS A 293 -26.49 28.47 -10.80
C HIS A 293 -27.81 27.87 -11.32
N ASP A 294 -28.52 28.61 -12.17
CA ASP A 294 -29.82 28.23 -12.71
C ASP A 294 -29.76 26.96 -13.56
N ASP A 295 -28.63 26.71 -14.25
CA ASP A 295 -28.43 25.51 -15.07
C ASP A 295 -28.53 24.21 -14.23
N PHE A 296 -28.20 24.28 -12.94
CA PHE A 296 -28.20 23.14 -12.01
C PHE A 296 -29.38 23.15 -11.02
N LEU A 297 -30.30 24.12 -11.13
CA LEU A 297 -31.38 24.33 -10.14
C LEU A 297 -32.23 23.07 -9.94
N GLU A 298 -32.62 22.39 -11.02
CA GLU A 298 -33.41 21.15 -10.92
C GLU A 298 -32.64 20.02 -10.24
N ALA A 299 -31.33 19.87 -10.52
CA ALA A 299 -30.49 18.87 -9.89
C ALA A 299 -30.33 19.15 -8.39
N MET A 300 -30.18 20.42 -8.00
CA MET A 300 -30.15 20.85 -6.61
C MET A 300 -31.49 20.62 -5.90
N ALA A 301 -32.61 20.93 -6.55
CA ALA A 301 -33.94 20.69 -5.99
C ALA A 301 -34.19 19.21 -5.71
N ILE A 302 -33.84 18.34 -6.66
CA ILE A 302 -33.96 16.89 -6.48
C ILE A 302 -33.03 16.39 -5.37
N ASN A 303 -31.80 16.91 -5.28
CA ASN A 303 -30.89 16.55 -4.21
C ASN A 303 -31.46 16.87 -2.81
N PHE A 304 -31.98 18.09 -2.61
CA PHE A 304 -32.57 18.46 -1.32
C PHE A 304 -33.87 17.71 -1.01
N ASN A 305 -34.67 17.35 -2.02
CA ASN A 305 -35.83 16.49 -1.83
C ASN A 305 -35.42 15.07 -1.38
N MET A 306 -34.33 14.51 -1.93
CA MET A 306 -33.79 13.23 -1.49
C MET A 306 -33.28 13.28 -0.04
N ILE A 307 -32.56 14.35 0.31
CA ILE A 307 -32.11 14.60 1.69
C ILE A 307 -33.31 14.63 2.64
N GLN A 308 -34.35 15.39 2.29
CA GLN A 308 -35.57 15.48 3.09
C GLN A 308 -36.28 14.12 3.22
N SER A 309 -36.29 13.30 2.17
CA SER A 309 -36.86 11.95 2.18
C SER A 309 -36.15 11.04 3.17
N PHE A 310 -34.81 11.04 3.21
CA PHE A 310 -34.06 10.28 4.23
C PHE A 310 -34.35 10.74 5.66
N ILE A 311 -34.45 12.05 5.87
CA ILE A 311 -34.79 12.63 7.18
C ILE A 311 -36.18 12.16 7.62
N GLN A 312 -37.18 12.23 6.74
CA GLN A 312 -38.55 11.77 7.03
C GLN A 312 -38.61 10.27 7.31
N ARG A 313 -37.77 9.47 6.64
CA ARG A 313 -37.60 8.02 6.88
C ARG A 313 -36.78 7.70 8.12
N ARG A 314 -36.28 8.72 8.83
CA ARG A 314 -35.40 8.59 10.01
C ARG A 314 -34.12 7.79 9.73
N ASN A 315 -33.56 7.89 8.54
CA ASN A 315 -32.36 7.14 8.14
C ASN A 315 -31.14 8.05 7.95
N ALA A 316 -30.48 8.38 9.06
CA ALA A 316 -29.32 9.27 9.06
C ALA A 316 -28.07 8.65 8.41
N ILE A 317 -27.88 7.33 8.54
CA ILE A 317 -26.70 6.62 7.99
C ILE A 317 -26.70 6.67 6.46
N GLN A 318 -27.82 6.31 5.82
CA GLN A 318 -27.92 6.36 4.35
C GLN A 318 -27.90 7.79 3.82
N LEU A 319 -28.37 8.77 4.60
CA LEU A 319 -28.23 10.18 4.24
C LEU A 319 -26.75 10.58 4.13
N LEU A 320 -25.89 10.15 5.06
CA LEU A 320 -24.45 10.42 5.01
C LEU A 320 -23.81 9.75 3.79
N GLU A 321 -24.16 8.49 3.51
CA GLU A 321 -23.67 7.78 2.33
C GLU A 321 -24.13 8.43 1.01
N TYR A 322 -25.34 8.97 0.99
CA TYR A 322 -25.87 9.74 -0.14
C TYR A 322 -25.11 11.06 -0.31
N CYS A 323 -24.91 11.83 0.75
CA CYS A 323 -24.13 13.08 0.71
C CYS A 323 -22.71 12.83 0.19
N ALA A 324 -22.03 11.78 0.65
CA ALA A 324 -20.71 11.43 0.14
C ALA A 324 -20.74 11.02 -1.33
N ALA A 325 -21.73 10.24 -1.75
CA ALA A 325 -21.87 9.90 -3.16
C ALA A 325 -22.09 11.13 -4.03
N VAL A 326 -22.94 12.07 -3.60
CA VAL A 326 -23.15 13.35 -4.30
C VAL A 326 -21.85 14.15 -4.40
N THR A 327 -21.06 14.22 -3.32
CA THR A 327 -19.73 14.85 -3.33
C THR A 327 -18.82 14.21 -4.37
N ILE A 328 -18.73 12.87 -4.41
CA ILE A 328 -17.87 12.15 -5.37
C ILE A 328 -18.35 12.36 -6.81
N ILE A 329 -19.66 12.27 -7.04
CA ILE A 329 -20.27 12.49 -8.36
C ILE A 329 -19.96 13.90 -8.84
N TRP A 330 -20.20 14.90 -7.98
CA TRP A 330 -19.92 16.29 -8.27
C TRP A 330 -18.44 16.51 -8.56
N SER A 331 -17.55 15.96 -7.74
CA SER A 331 -16.10 16.05 -7.91
C SER A 331 -15.64 15.47 -9.25
N ARG A 332 -16.13 14.29 -9.62
CA ARG A 332 -15.78 13.65 -10.90
C ARG A 332 -16.21 14.46 -12.12
N ILE A 333 -17.29 15.23 -12.01
CA ILE A 333 -17.84 15.99 -13.14
C ILE A 333 -17.28 17.41 -13.16
N CYS A 334 -17.22 18.08 -12.01
CA CYS A 334 -17.09 19.53 -11.90
C CYS A 334 -15.74 20.00 -11.32
N ASP A 335 -14.88 19.14 -10.76
CA ASP A 335 -13.61 19.60 -10.13
C ASP A 335 -12.58 20.13 -11.15
N LYS A 336 -12.77 19.91 -12.45
CA LYS A 336 -11.91 20.43 -13.54
C LYS A 336 -12.58 21.56 -14.32
N GLU A 337 -12.99 22.65 -13.67
CA GLU A 337 -13.58 23.88 -14.28
C GLU A 337 -14.80 23.67 -15.21
N PRO A 338 -15.92 24.33 -14.89
CA PRO A 338 -15.98 25.76 -15.19
C PRO A 338 -16.38 26.58 -13.96
N ARG A 339 -15.84 27.79 -13.90
CA ARG A 339 -16.15 28.79 -12.89
C ARG A 339 -17.66 29.05 -12.89
N ILE A 340 -18.37 28.50 -11.91
CA ILE A 340 -19.74 28.87 -11.60
C ILE A 340 -19.65 30.24 -10.91
N GLU A 341 -19.62 31.31 -11.69
CA GLU A 341 -19.77 32.66 -11.16
C GLU A 341 -21.24 32.86 -10.80
N VAL A 342 -21.53 32.83 -9.49
CA VAL A 342 -22.83 33.22 -8.95
C VAL A 342 -22.82 34.74 -8.75
N GLU A 343 -23.13 35.48 -9.81
CA GLU A 343 -23.48 36.89 -9.70
C GLU A 343 -24.89 37.01 -9.12
N GLU A 344 -25.02 37.05 -7.79
CA GLU A 344 -26.09 37.86 -7.16
C GLU A 344 -25.95 38.07 -5.63
N PHE A 345 -25.04 37.41 -4.91
CA PHE A 345 -24.94 37.59 -3.44
C PHE A 345 -23.53 37.71 -2.83
N LYS A 346 -22.46 37.86 -3.61
CA LYS A 346 -21.05 37.82 -3.11
C LYS A 346 -20.69 36.58 -2.26
N LYS A 347 -21.55 35.55 -2.21
CA LYS A 347 -21.31 34.27 -1.53
C LYS A 347 -21.27 33.16 -2.56
N GLN A 348 -20.10 32.55 -2.76
CA GLN A 348 -19.96 31.36 -3.62
C GLN A 348 -20.39 30.13 -2.81
N VAL A 349 -21.53 29.54 -3.16
CA VAL A 349 -22.05 28.33 -2.51
C VAL A 349 -21.70 27.13 -3.38
N TYR A 350 -20.65 26.39 -2.99
CA TYR A 350 -20.26 25.16 -3.67
C TYR A 350 -21.06 23.97 -3.15
N MET A 351 -21.71 23.23 -4.05
CA MET A 351 -22.49 22.02 -3.73
C MET A 351 -21.71 21.03 -2.87
N LYS A 352 -20.43 20.84 -3.22
CA LYS A 352 -19.45 20.03 -2.49
C LYS A 352 -19.34 20.44 -1.01
N ASN A 353 -19.19 21.73 -0.74
CA ASN A 353 -19.10 22.27 0.62
C ASN A 353 -20.42 22.08 1.38
N GLN A 354 -21.57 22.17 0.70
CA GLN A 354 -22.87 21.93 1.33
C GLN A 354 -23.04 20.47 1.77
N MET A 355 -22.67 19.52 0.92
CA MET A 355 -22.77 18.08 1.26
C MET A 355 -21.76 17.70 2.34
N LEU A 356 -20.55 18.25 2.29
CA LEU A 356 -19.55 18.07 3.32
C LEU A 356 -20.03 18.62 4.68
N PHE A 357 -20.65 19.80 4.69
CA PHE A 357 -21.26 20.36 5.91
C PHE A 357 -22.29 19.41 6.52
N LEU A 358 -23.19 18.83 5.71
CA LEU A 358 -24.16 17.83 6.19
C LEU A 358 -23.48 16.59 6.79
N CYS A 359 -22.34 16.16 6.22
CA CYS A 359 -21.56 15.05 6.76
C CYS A 359 -20.98 15.37 8.15
N LEU A 360 -20.71 16.64 8.46
CA LEU A 360 -20.16 17.08 9.76
C LEU A 360 -21.22 17.23 10.86
N ILE A 361 -22.51 17.31 10.51
CA ILE A 361 -23.59 17.56 11.48
C ILE A 361 -23.65 16.53 12.61
N PRO A 362 -23.56 15.21 12.36
CA PRO A 362 -23.60 14.24 13.46
C PRO A 362 -22.45 14.42 14.45
N ILE A 363 -21.26 14.78 13.98
CA ILE A 363 -20.10 15.06 14.82
C ILE A 363 -20.33 16.31 15.67
N LEU A 364 -20.87 17.38 15.08
CA LEU A 364 -21.19 18.61 15.81
C LEU A 364 -22.32 18.39 16.81
N ALA A 365 -23.30 17.55 16.47
CA ALA A 365 -24.38 17.13 17.38
C ALA A 365 -23.82 16.31 18.55
N PHE A 366 -22.87 15.40 18.28
CA PHE A 366 -22.18 14.61 19.30
C PHE A 366 -21.46 15.49 20.32
N VAL A 367 -20.70 16.50 19.86
CA VAL A 367 -19.96 17.42 20.75
C VAL A 367 -20.88 18.36 21.55
N THR A 368 -22.08 18.64 21.05
CA THR A 368 -23.06 19.52 21.71
C THR A 368 -24.09 18.75 22.55
N TYR A 369 -24.02 17.42 22.56
CA TYR A 369 -24.97 16.56 23.25
C TYR A 369 -24.84 16.68 24.78
N GLN A 370 -25.99 16.73 25.48
CA GLN A 370 -26.10 16.77 26.96
C GLN A 370 -25.43 17.94 27.69
N LYS A 371 -24.84 18.91 26.98
CA LYS A 371 -24.28 20.12 27.61
C LYS A 371 -25.40 21.08 28.04
N SER A 372 -25.36 21.53 29.29
CA SER A 372 -26.27 22.59 29.76
C SER A 372 -25.99 23.91 29.05
N GLN A 373 -27.00 24.79 28.96
CA GLN A 373 -26.86 26.12 28.34
C GLN A 373 -25.76 27.00 28.99
N SER A 374 -25.27 26.65 30.19
CA SER A 374 -24.13 27.34 30.83
C SER A 374 -22.76 26.89 30.30
N HIS A 375 -22.62 25.66 29.77
CA HIS A 375 -21.38 25.15 29.16
C HIS A 375 -21.26 25.46 27.65
N LEU A 376 -22.32 26.01 27.03
CA LEU A 376 -22.31 26.57 25.67
C LEU A 376 -21.52 27.90 25.54
N GLN A 377 -20.79 28.29 26.59
CA GLN A 377 -19.88 29.45 26.60
C GLN A 377 -18.54 29.21 25.89
N ASP A 378 -18.30 28.04 25.29
CA ASP A 378 -17.16 27.89 24.37
C ASP A 378 -17.46 28.66 23.08
N THR A 379 -17.10 29.94 23.07
CA THR A 379 -17.35 30.86 21.95
C THR A 379 -16.80 30.32 20.63
N ARG A 380 -15.74 29.49 20.68
CA ARG A 380 -15.03 29.01 19.48
C ARG A 380 -15.84 28.00 18.67
N ILE A 381 -16.48 27.02 19.31
CA ILE A 381 -17.32 26.06 18.58
C ILE A 381 -18.58 26.74 18.03
N SER A 382 -19.16 27.68 18.79
CA SER A 382 -20.28 28.50 18.35
C SER A 382 -19.91 29.39 17.14
N ASP A 383 -18.72 30.00 17.17
CA ASP A 383 -18.18 30.79 16.06
C ASP A 383 -17.89 29.91 14.84
N TYR A 384 -17.37 28.69 15.03
CA TYR A 384 -17.18 27.70 13.96
C TYR A 384 -18.51 27.29 13.32
N ILE A 385 -19.52 26.93 14.13
CA ILE A 385 -20.87 26.60 13.63
C ILE A 385 -21.47 27.80 12.89
N SER A 386 -21.31 29.00 13.44
CA SER A 386 -21.78 30.25 12.80
C SER A 386 -21.08 30.51 11.47
N ARG A 387 -19.78 30.24 11.35
CA ARG A 387 -19.03 30.29 10.07
C ARG A 387 -19.59 29.30 9.05
N LEU A 388 -19.82 28.05 9.44
CA LEU A 388 -20.42 27.03 8.57
C LEU A 388 -21.81 27.44 8.08
N LEU A 389 -22.68 27.88 9.00
CA LEU A 389 -24.02 28.35 8.66
C LEU A 389 -23.99 29.54 7.70
N ASN A 390 -23.10 30.51 7.94
CA ASN A 390 -22.92 31.69 7.09
C ASN A 390 -22.42 31.35 5.68
N SER A 391 -21.68 30.25 5.53
CA SER A 391 -21.19 29.72 4.24
C SER A 391 -22.20 28.79 3.54
N SER A 392 -23.31 28.45 4.20
CA SER A 392 -24.32 27.53 3.67
C SER A 392 -25.52 28.24 3.05
N CYS A 393 -26.24 27.55 2.16
CA CYS A 393 -27.54 28.05 1.67
C CYS A 393 -28.68 27.67 2.64
N GLU A 394 -29.83 28.35 2.50
CA GLU A 394 -31.00 28.16 3.37
C GLU A 394 -31.46 26.70 3.43
N HIS A 395 -31.46 25.99 2.29
CA HIS A 395 -31.85 24.59 2.23
C HIS A 395 -30.89 23.68 2.99
N THR A 396 -29.57 23.89 2.86
CA THR A 396 -28.57 23.16 3.64
C THR A 396 -28.71 23.45 5.13
N THR A 397 -28.95 24.71 5.51
CA THR A 397 -29.17 25.09 6.92
C THR A 397 -30.40 24.37 7.50
N LYS A 398 -31.53 24.34 6.79
CA LYS A 398 -32.73 23.61 7.22
C LYS A 398 -32.48 22.11 7.35
N ALA A 399 -31.80 21.51 6.36
CA ALA A 399 -31.44 20.10 6.39
C ALA A 399 -30.47 19.78 7.54
N ALA A 400 -29.52 20.66 7.83
CA ALA A 400 -28.57 20.53 8.94
C ALA A 400 -29.29 20.52 10.30
N TYR A 401 -30.23 21.44 10.54
CA TYR A 401 -31.03 21.42 11.76
C TYR A 401 -31.86 20.14 11.90
N ALA A 402 -32.51 19.71 10.81
CA ALA A 402 -33.31 18.51 10.82
C ALA A 402 -32.47 17.23 11.02
N LEU A 403 -31.28 17.15 10.42
CA LEU A 403 -30.33 16.05 10.64
C LEU A 403 -29.75 16.04 12.06
N ARG A 404 -29.45 17.22 12.61
CA ARG A 404 -29.04 17.35 14.03
C ARG A 404 -30.12 16.78 14.93
N ASP A 405 -31.35 17.27 14.80
CA ASP A 405 -32.47 16.83 15.64
C ASP A 405 -32.75 15.34 15.46
N LEU A 406 -32.64 14.80 14.23
CA LEU A 406 -32.76 13.37 13.97
C LEU A 406 -31.64 12.57 14.65
N THR A 407 -30.38 13.03 14.57
CA THR A 407 -29.24 12.38 15.21
C THR A 407 -29.42 12.32 16.72
N LEU A 408 -29.94 13.39 17.33
CA LEU A 408 -30.21 13.48 18.76
C LEU A 408 -31.40 12.61 19.22
N GLN A 409 -32.38 12.38 18.34
CA GLN A 409 -33.52 11.50 18.60
C GLN A 409 -33.20 10.01 18.39
N LEU A 410 -32.17 9.71 17.61
CA LEU A 410 -31.62 8.37 17.42
C LEU A 410 -30.43 8.16 18.37
N ASP A 411 -29.70 7.05 18.20
CA ASP A 411 -28.42 6.87 18.88
C ASP A 411 -27.32 7.68 18.15
N PRO A 412 -26.74 8.71 18.79
CA PRO A 412 -25.72 9.55 18.16
C PRO A 412 -24.40 8.81 17.91
N LEU A 413 -24.09 7.73 18.64
CA LEU A 413 -22.79 7.07 18.56
C LEU A 413 -22.56 6.36 17.20
N PRO A 414 -23.43 5.44 16.73
CA PRO A 414 -23.26 4.80 15.43
C PRO A 414 -23.30 5.79 14.27
N ILE A 415 -24.13 6.82 14.36
CA ILE A 415 -24.26 7.85 13.32
C ILE A 415 -22.96 8.69 13.25
N SER A 416 -22.37 9.04 14.39
CA SER A 416 -21.10 9.76 14.45
C SER A 416 -19.95 8.92 13.90
N ILE A 417 -19.89 7.62 14.23
CA ILE A 417 -18.91 6.69 13.65
C ILE A 417 -19.06 6.66 12.12
N GLN A 418 -20.28 6.52 11.62
CA GLN A 418 -20.52 6.52 10.17
C GLN A 418 -20.12 7.85 9.53
N SER A 419 -20.41 8.98 10.18
CA SER A 419 -20.01 10.32 9.72
C SER A 419 -18.49 10.42 9.57
N VAL A 420 -17.71 9.99 10.56
CA VAL A 420 -16.25 9.99 10.48
C VAL A 420 -15.73 9.04 9.39
N LYS A 421 -16.29 7.83 9.27
CA LYS A 421 -15.95 6.89 8.18
C LYS A 421 -16.24 7.49 6.79
N THR A 422 -17.36 8.20 6.67
CA THR A 422 -17.77 8.89 5.45
C THR A 422 -16.77 9.99 5.09
N ILE A 423 -16.29 10.76 6.07
CA ILE A 423 -15.26 11.78 5.88
C ILE A 423 -13.94 11.16 5.42
N ILE A 424 -13.49 10.07 6.05
CA ILE A 424 -12.29 9.32 5.64
C ILE A 424 -12.41 8.85 4.18
N TYR A 425 -13.59 8.34 3.80
CA TYR A 425 -13.88 7.92 2.43
C TYR A 425 -13.81 9.07 1.40
N LEU A 426 -14.02 10.32 1.83
CA LEU A 426 -13.97 11.50 0.97
C LEU A 426 -12.57 12.11 0.83
N LYS A 427 -11.53 11.53 1.42
CA LYS A 427 -10.16 12.11 1.47
C LYS A 427 -9.60 12.55 0.12
N ASP A 428 -9.70 11.71 -0.91
CA ASP A 428 -9.13 11.97 -2.25
C ASP A 428 -9.98 12.97 -3.05
N HIS A 429 -11.10 13.39 -2.47
CA HIS A 429 -12.06 14.30 -3.04
C HIS A 429 -12.15 15.60 -2.27
N MET A 430 -11.25 15.90 -1.32
CA MET A 430 -11.22 17.18 -0.60
C MET A 430 -10.07 18.08 -1.08
N ASP A 431 -10.34 19.37 -1.20
CA ASP A 431 -9.27 20.37 -1.32
C ASP A 431 -8.71 20.76 0.07
N GLN A 432 -7.66 21.58 0.08
CA GLN A 432 -6.98 21.98 1.32
C GLN A 432 -7.90 22.77 2.27
N GLU A 433 -8.78 23.64 1.73
CA GLU A 433 -9.73 24.42 2.54
C GLU A 433 -10.78 23.52 3.19
N GLN A 434 -11.34 22.58 2.43
CA GLN A 434 -12.26 21.55 2.93
C GLN A 434 -11.60 20.66 3.98
N GLY A 435 -10.35 20.24 3.73
CA GLY A 435 -9.56 19.47 4.69
C GLY A 435 -9.41 20.20 6.03
N ASN A 436 -9.13 21.50 5.99
CA ASN A 436 -9.04 22.35 7.18
C ASN A 436 -10.40 22.49 7.91
N LEU A 437 -11.50 22.67 7.18
CA LEU A 437 -12.84 22.73 7.77
C LEU A 437 -13.18 21.44 8.52
N VAL A 438 -12.92 20.30 7.90
CA VAL A 438 -13.14 18.98 8.51
C VAL A 438 -12.23 18.77 9.71
N PHE A 439 -10.95 19.14 9.60
CA PHE A 439 -9.98 19.06 10.69
C PHE A 439 -10.48 19.82 11.93
N GLN A 440 -11.00 21.04 11.77
CA GLN A 440 -11.55 21.83 12.88
C GLN A 440 -12.74 21.14 13.56
N ALA A 441 -13.69 20.58 12.80
CA ALA A 441 -14.81 19.84 13.38
C ALA A 441 -14.35 18.63 14.19
N LEU A 442 -13.40 17.86 13.66
CA LEU A 442 -12.82 16.69 14.33
C LEU A 442 -12.00 17.08 15.57
N PHE A 443 -11.29 18.20 15.52
CA PHE A 443 -10.56 18.74 16.66
C PHE A 443 -11.47 19.05 17.85
N TYR A 444 -12.64 19.64 17.61
CA TYR A 444 -13.61 19.92 18.69
C TYR A 444 -14.12 18.65 19.37
N VAL A 445 -14.12 17.49 18.69
CA VAL A 445 -14.40 16.20 19.34
C VAL A 445 -13.29 15.82 20.31
N LEU A 446 -12.03 16.00 19.91
CA LEU A 446 -10.89 15.73 20.79
C LEU A 446 -10.88 16.70 21.99
N GLN A 447 -11.18 17.97 21.77
CA GLN A 447 -11.24 18.98 22.83
C GLN A 447 -12.35 18.65 23.86
N ASP A 448 -13.49 18.16 23.40
CA ASP A 448 -14.54 17.69 24.31
C ASP A 448 -14.09 16.51 25.17
N PHE A 449 -13.36 15.58 24.54
CA PHE A 449 -12.81 14.40 25.16
C PHE A 449 -11.57 14.66 26.04
N ASP A 450 -11.01 15.87 26.04
CA ASP A 450 -9.88 16.26 26.87
C ASP A 450 -10.28 16.17 28.36
N PRO A 451 -9.53 15.46 29.24
CA PRO A 451 -9.75 15.48 30.68
C PRO A 451 -9.52 16.85 31.32
N VAL A 452 -8.86 17.78 30.63
CA VAL A 452 -8.58 19.14 31.09
C VAL A 452 -9.53 20.12 30.42
N ASP A 453 -10.07 21.07 31.17
CA ASP A 453 -10.92 22.12 30.62
C ASP A 453 -10.12 23.29 29.99
N ILE A 454 -10.83 24.29 29.49
CA ILE A 454 -10.21 25.47 28.84
C ILE A 454 -9.40 26.36 29.81
N TYR A 455 -9.58 26.19 31.13
CA TYR A 455 -8.86 26.92 32.17
C TYR A 455 -7.66 26.15 32.71
N GLY A 456 -7.49 24.89 32.31
CA GLY A 456 -6.41 24.02 32.76
C GLY A 456 -6.78 23.15 33.96
N ASP A 457 -8.06 23.15 34.37
CA ASP A 457 -8.54 22.38 35.51
C ASP A 457 -8.98 20.97 35.07
N VAL A 458 -8.77 19.99 35.95
CA VAL A 458 -9.15 18.59 35.69
C VAL A 458 -10.66 18.44 35.86
N LYS A 459 -11.33 17.89 34.83
CA LYS A 459 -12.77 17.60 34.87
C LYS A 459 -13.08 16.54 35.96
N PRO A 460 -14.22 16.63 36.66
CA PRO A 460 -14.57 15.72 37.77
C PRO A 460 -14.66 14.25 37.34
N GLU A 461 -14.31 13.31 38.24
CA GLU A 461 -14.13 11.88 37.90
C GLU A 461 -15.39 11.16 37.41
N GLU A 462 -16.58 11.66 37.74
CA GLU A 462 -17.87 11.15 37.25
C GLU A 462 -18.03 11.30 35.72
N ASP A 463 -17.18 12.10 35.05
CA ASP A 463 -17.12 12.25 33.59
C ASP A 463 -16.28 11.14 32.88
N PHE A 464 -15.57 10.27 33.62
CA PHE A 464 -14.71 9.22 33.04
C PHE A 464 -15.40 7.87 32.79
N GLU A 465 -16.66 7.68 33.20
CA GLU A 465 -17.46 6.52 32.78
C GLU A 465 -17.87 6.66 31.30
N GLU A 466 -16.89 6.48 30.43
CA GLU A 466 -17.07 6.60 28.99
C GLU A 466 -17.52 5.27 28.40
N SER A 467 -18.62 5.31 27.64
CA SER A 467 -19.06 4.13 26.90
C SER A 467 -17.99 3.73 25.88
N GLU A 468 -17.83 2.42 25.66
CA GLU A 468 -16.95 1.87 24.62
C GLU A 468 -17.21 2.53 23.25
N GLY A 469 -18.47 2.90 22.98
CA GLY A 469 -18.87 3.64 21.79
C GLY A 469 -18.25 5.05 21.67
N LYS A 470 -18.11 5.81 22.77
CA LYS A 470 -17.42 7.12 22.75
C LYS A 470 -15.93 6.95 22.42
N ILE A 471 -15.25 5.99 23.07
CA ILE A 471 -13.84 5.67 22.79
C ILE A 471 -13.66 5.28 21.33
N MET A 472 -14.60 4.51 20.78
CA MET A 472 -14.59 4.12 19.37
C MET A 472 -14.74 5.33 18.44
N VAL A 473 -15.69 6.24 18.67
CA VAL A 473 -15.84 7.49 17.90
C VAL A 473 -14.51 8.26 17.87
N VAL A 474 -13.93 8.51 19.04
CA VAL A 474 -12.69 9.29 19.16
C VAL A 474 -11.50 8.57 18.51
N THR A 475 -11.46 7.24 18.55
CA THR A 475 -10.45 6.45 17.81
C THR A 475 -10.52 6.71 16.31
N TYR A 476 -11.72 6.69 15.72
CA TYR A 476 -11.89 7.04 14.29
C TYR A 476 -11.56 8.51 14.01
N VAL A 477 -11.86 9.42 14.94
CA VAL A 477 -11.50 10.83 14.83
C VAL A 477 -9.98 11.02 14.79
N LEU A 478 -9.23 10.34 15.65
CA LEU A 478 -7.76 10.36 15.63
C LEU A 478 -7.21 9.82 14.30
N ASP A 479 -7.80 8.76 13.77
CA ASP A 479 -7.41 8.19 12.48
C ASP A 479 -7.68 9.17 11.32
N ALA A 480 -8.86 9.81 11.32
CA ALA A 480 -9.21 10.85 10.34
C ALA A 480 -8.29 12.07 10.44
N ILE A 481 -7.97 12.53 11.65
CA ILE A 481 -7.04 13.66 11.86
C ILE A 481 -5.64 13.31 11.36
N LEU A 482 -5.13 12.13 11.69
CA LEU A 482 -3.82 11.66 11.22
C LEU A 482 -3.77 11.71 9.69
N LEU A 483 -4.81 11.17 9.04
CA LEU A 483 -4.94 11.14 7.59
C LEU A 483 -4.98 12.55 6.97
N LEU A 484 -5.78 13.46 7.53
CA LEU A 484 -5.87 14.84 7.03
C LEU A 484 -4.54 15.59 7.16
N ILE A 485 -3.80 15.38 8.26
CA ILE A 485 -2.49 16.00 8.45
C ILE A 485 -1.45 15.41 7.48
N THR A 486 -1.48 14.10 7.23
CA THR A 486 -0.48 13.45 6.35
C THR A 486 -0.75 13.69 4.87
N GLU A 487 -2.01 13.61 4.43
CA GLU A 487 -2.39 13.61 3.01
C GLU A 487 -2.91 14.98 2.53
N CYS A 488 -3.70 15.72 3.33
CA CYS A 488 -4.27 17.01 2.94
C CYS A 488 -3.39 18.23 3.31
N ASN A 489 -2.20 18.01 3.87
CA ASN A 489 -1.21 19.05 4.24
C ASN A 489 -1.77 20.23 5.06
N VAL A 490 -2.68 19.96 6.00
CA VAL A 490 -3.18 20.96 6.97
C VAL A 490 -1.98 21.62 7.68
N ASN A 491 -1.92 22.95 7.65
CA ASN A 491 -0.81 23.72 8.20
C ASN A 491 -1.22 24.66 9.36
N TRP A 492 -0.26 25.00 10.22
CA TRP A 492 -0.47 25.85 11.41
C TRP A 492 -0.86 27.29 11.13
N HIS A 493 -0.55 27.83 9.95
CA HIS A 493 -0.97 29.18 9.58
C HIS A 493 -2.45 29.23 9.15
N GLU A 494 -3.06 28.08 8.87
CA GLU A 494 -4.44 27.97 8.38
C GLU A 494 -5.42 27.55 9.50
N SER A 495 -4.94 26.81 10.50
CA SER A 495 -5.73 26.39 11.67
C SER A 495 -4.91 26.51 12.94
N LEU A 496 -5.35 27.38 13.86
CA LEU A 496 -4.75 27.53 15.19
C LEU A 496 -4.94 26.27 16.04
N GLU A 497 -6.00 25.51 15.78
CA GLU A 497 -6.33 24.26 16.46
C GLU A 497 -5.17 23.24 16.38
N ILE A 498 -4.41 23.23 15.28
CA ILE A 498 -3.26 22.32 15.12
C ILE A 498 -2.16 22.55 16.16
N ILE A 499 -2.02 23.78 16.65
CA ILE A 499 -1.02 24.15 17.68
C ILE A 499 -1.42 23.50 19.02
N CYS A 500 -2.71 23.42 19.31
CA CYS A 500 -3.25 22.83 20.52
C CYS A 500 -3.36 21.30 20.45
N LEU A 501 -3.34 20.70 19.26
CA LEU A 501 -3.58 19.28 19.04
C LEU A 501 -2.65 18.39 19.87
N TYR A 502 -1.36 18.72 19.94
CA TYR A 502 -0.39 17.97 20.74
C TYR A 502 -0.80 17.93 22.22
N ASN A 503 -1.16 19.08 22.80
CA ASN A 503 -1.52 19.18 24.22
C ASN A 503 -2.77 18.35 24.53
N ILE A 504 -3.80 18.47 23.71
CA ILE A 504 -5.06 17.74 23.88
C ILE A 504 -4.84 16.24 23.82
N VAL A 505 -4.17 15.74 22.76
CA VAL A 505 -3.93 14.29 22.63
C VAL A 505 -3.03 13.77 23.76
N SER A 506 -2.02 14.55 24.18
CA SER A 506 -1.17 14.19 25.32
C SER A 506 -1.94 14.14 26.64
N ASN A 507 -2.91 15.03 26.86
CA ASN A 507 -3.77 15.02 28.05
C ASN A 507 -4.69 13.80 28.03
N ILE A 508 -5.31 13.51 26.89
CA ILE A 508 -6.21 12.35 26.72
C ILE A 508 -5.47 11.04 27.03
N LEU A 509 -4.20 10.89 26.62
CA LEU A 509 -3.40 9.70 26.90
C LEU A 509 -3.14 9.41 28.38
N ARG A 510 -3.42 10.38 29.28
CA ARG A 510 -3.36 10.21 30.73
C ARG A 510 -4.59 9.51 31.31
N LYS A 511 -5.68 9.39 30.55
CA LYS A 511 -6.88 8.67 30.97
C LYS A 511 -6.60 7.17 31.14
N PRO A 512 -7.18 6.51 32.17
CA PRO A 512 -7.13 5.06 32.31
C PRO A 512 -8.04 4.37 31.27
N ASN A 513 -7.86 3.06 31.09
CA ASN A 513 -8.75 2.18 30.30
C ASN A 513 -8.91 2.50 28.80
N LEU A 514 -7.93 3.17 28.18
CA LEU A 514 -7.91 3.35 26.73
C LEU A 514 -7.56 2.03 26.02
N THR A 515 -8.20 1.79 24.87
CA THR A 515 -7.90 0.59 24.06
C THR A 515 -6.52 0.69 23.40
N CYS A 516 -5.89 -0.45 23.09
CA CYS A 516 -4.61 -0.49 22.38
C CYS A 516 -4.65 0.32 21.06
N LYS A 517 -5.71 0.14 20.27
CA LYS A 517 -5.92 0.87 19.00
C LYS A 517 -5.97 2.38 19.20
N PHE A 518 -6.66 2.84 20.26
CA PHE A 518 -6.72 4.26 20.59
C PHE A 518 -5.32 4.82 20.89
N VAL A 519 -4.57 4.15 21.79
CA VAL A 519 -3.25 4.61 22.24
C VAL A 519 -2.28 4.69 21.06
N VAL A 520 -2.26 3.68 20.19
CA VAL A 520 -1.43 3.69 18.97
C VAL A 520 -1.76 4.87 18.06
N LYS A 521 -3.05 5.13 17.79
CA LYS A 521 -3.46 6.27 16.95
C LYS A 521 -3.09 7.61 17.59
N ALA A 522 -3.28 7.77 18.90
CA ALA A 522 -2.91 8.97 19.63
C ALA A 522 -1.39 9.22 19.60
N LEU A 523 -0.56 8.19 19.81
CA LEU A 523 0.90 8.31 19.70
C LEU A 523 1.36 8.67 18.29
N ASN A 524 0.70 8.13 17.26
CA ASN A 524 0.96 8.51 15.87
C ASN A 524 0.61 9.97 15.58
N VAL A 525 -0.52 10.47 16.09
CA VAL A 525 -0.88 11.90 15.99
C VAL A 525 0.16 12.77 16.68
N ILE A 526 0.63 12.39 17.88
CA ILE A 526 1.73 13.09 18.57
C ILE A 526 3.01 13.09 17.72
N THR A 527 3.38 11.94 17.16
CA THR A 527 4.57 11.78 16.33
C THR A 527 4.55 12.72 15.13
N VAL A 528 3.43 12.75 14.39
CA VAL A 528 3.27 13.64 13.23
C VAL A 528 3.26 15.10 13.66
N THR A 529 2.60 15.44 14.77
CA THR A 529 2.52 16.82 15.26
C THR A 529 3.88 17.37 15.64
N VAL A 530 4.69 16.60 16.38
CA VAL A 530 6.07 16.97 16.74
C VAL A 530 6.95 17.07 15.49
N LYS A 531 6.83 16.12 14.56
CA LYS A 531 7.66 16.08 13.34
C LYS A 531 7.37 17.24 12.38
N LYS A 532 6.10 17.60 12.17
CA LYS A 532 5.68 18.62 11.19
C LYS A 532 5.64 20.04 11.77
N PHE A 533 5.14 20.22 12.99
CA PHE A 533 4.72 21.56 13.47
C PHE A 533 5.60 22.15 14.58
N LEU A 534 6.52 21.36 15.15
CA LEU A 534 7.49 21.87 16.12
C LEU A 534 8.65 22.58 15.39
N GLN A 535 8.39 23.76 14.83
CA GLN A 535 9.44 24.62 14.25
C GLN A 535 10.27 25.30 15.35
N PRO A 536 11.57 25.58 15.14
CA PRO A 536 12.43 26.20 16.14
C PRO A 536 11.88 27.52 16.70
N ASN A 537 11.19 28.33 15.88
CA ASN A 537 10.62 29.60 16.32
C ASN A 537 9.37 29.43 17.22
N LEU A 538 8.61 28.35 17.06
CA LEU A 538 7.48 28.00 17.93
C LEU A 538 7.95 27.41 19.27
N SER A 539 9.19 26.94 19.35
CA SER A 539 9.79 26.43 20.60
C SER A 539 10.19 27.52 21.60
N LEU A 540 10.37 28.76 21.13
CA LEU A 540 10.52 29.93 21.99
C LEU A 540 9.18 30.33 22.65
N LEU A 541 8.06 29.96 22.02
CA LEU A 541 6.68 30.19 22.49
C LEU A 541 6.13 29.01 23.30
N LEU A 542 6.48 27.78 22.92
CA LEU A 542 6.27 26.57 23.72
C LEU A 542 7.38 26.51 24.75
N GLU A 543 7.28 27.37 25.77
CA GLU A 543 8.25 27.39 26.85
C GLU A 543 8.35 25.97 27.44
N LEU A 544 9.57 25.43 27.55
CA LEU A 544 9.88 24.22 28.33
C LEU A 544 9.72 24.49 29.83
N GLN A 545 8.65 25.20 30.20
CA GLN A 545 8.28 25.43 31.57
C GLN A 545 7.82 24.09 32.17
N PRO A 546 8.23 23.80 33.41
CA PRO A 546 7.74 22.65 34.15
C PRO A 546 6.21 22.62 34.14
N GLY A 547 5.63 21.46 33.79
CA GLY A 547 4.17 21.26 33.75
C GLY A 547 3.53 21.35 32.36
N THR A 548 4.24 21.82 31.33
CA THR A 548 3.74 21.74 29.95
C THR A 548 3.71 20.29 29.45
N PRO A 549 2.73 19.87 28.62
CA PRO A 549 2.70 18.51 28.08
C PRO A 549 3.97 18.13 27.30
N ILE A 550 4.62 19.12 26.66
CA ILE A 550 5.85 18.91 25.90
C ILE A 550 7.08 18.66 26.78
N HIS A 551 7.08 19.19 28.01
CA HIS A 551 8.09 18.86 29.02
C HIS A 551 7.91 17.42 29.55
N GLU A 552 6.67 16.94 29.60
CA GLU A 552 6.31 15.62 30.10
C GLU A 552 6.40 14.51 29.02
N LEU A 553 6.79 14.85 27.79
CA LEU A 553 6.91 13.89 26.68
C LEU A 553 7.83 12.72 27.03
N GLY A 554 8.97 12.99 27.67
CA GLY A 554 9.88 11.92 28.11
C GLY A 554 9.22 10.92 29.07
N LYS A 555 8.42 11.39 30.03
CA LYS A 555 7.68 10.53 30.97
C LYS A 555 6.54 9.78 30.29
N LEU A 556 5.87 10.41 29.32
CA LEU A 556 4.83 9.76 28.52
C LEU A 556 5.43 8.58 27.74
N ILE A 557 6.55 8.82 27.04
CA ILE A 557 7.29 7.77 26.31
C ILE A 557 7.70 6.65 27.26
N TYR A 558 8.32 6.98 28.40
CA TYR A 558 8.71 6.00 29.41
C TYR A 558 7.54 5.10 29.82
N THR A 559 6.38 5.70 30.09
CA THR A 559 5.18 4.97 30.52
C THR A 559 4.66 4.03 29.43
N LYS A 560 4.60 4.49 28.18
CA LYS A 560 4.05 3.71 27.06
C LYS A 560 4.99 2.63 26.54
N ILE A 561 6.30 2.80 26.69
CA ILE A 561 7.28 1.77 26.39
C ILE A 561 7.13 0.54 27.31
N HIS A 562 6.55 0.71 28.51
CA HIS A 562 6.26 -0.39 29.44
C HIS A 562 4.83 -0.95 29.33
N ASP A 563 4.11 -0.64 28.24
CA ASP A 563 2.75 -1.17 28.03
C ASP A 563 2.76 -2.69 27.80
N ARG A 564 1.68 -3.36 28.18
CA ARG A 564 1.52 -4.82 27.98
C ARG A 564 1.35 -5.16 26.52
N ASN A 565 0.70 -4.30 25.75
CA ASN A 565 0.46 -4.50 24.32
C ASN A 565 1.71 -4.11 23.53
N TRP A 566 2.18 -5.02 22.67
CA TRP A 566 3.42 -4.82 21.93
C TRP A 566 3.29 -3.69 20.90
N GLU A 567 2.10 -3.47 20.33
CA GLU A 567 1.83 -2.40 19.36
C GLU A 567 2.02 -1.01 20.00
N VAL A 568 1.67 -0.87 21.28
CA VAL A 568 1.88 0.37 22.02
C VAL A 568 3.36 0.58 22.32
N ARG A 569 4.09 -0.48 22.74
CA ARG A 569 5.54 -0.41 22.97
C ARG A 569 6.28 -0.02 21.69
N ASP A 570 5.96 -0.69 20.59
CA ASP A 570 6.54 -0.43 19.27
C ASP A 570 6.32 1.02 18.84
N THR A 571 5.07 1.49 18.85
CA THR A 571 4.73 2.88 18.49
C THR A 571 5.41 3.90 19.41
N ALA A 572 5.56 3.60 20.70
CA ALA A 572 6.25 4.47 21.66
C ALA A 572 7.76 4.54 21.39
N LEU A 573 8.38 3.45 20.93
CA LEU A 573 9.78 3.41 20.50
C LEU A 573 9.98 4.14 19.17
N GLU A 574 9.04 4.05 18.24
CA GLU A 574 9.08 4.85 17.01
C GLU A 574 9.00 6.36 17.32
N LEU A 575 8.15 6.75 18.27
CA LEU A 575 8.10 8.12 18.79
C LEU A 575 9.45 8.52 19.43
N LEU A 576 10.04 7.66 20.26
CA LEU A 576 11.36 7.91 20.86
C LEU A 576 12.44 8.07 19.79
N HIS A 577 12.50 7.18 18.81
CA HIS A 577 13.45 7.23 17.70
C HIS A 577 13.34 8.57 16.95
N MET A 578 12.12 8.98 16.60
CA MET A 578 11.84 10.25 15.93
C MET A 578 12.25 11.46 16.80
N VAL A 579 11.93 11.44 18.10
CA VAL A 579 12.31 12.51 19.04
C VAL A 579 13.83 12.60 19.17
N THR A 580 14.55 11.49 19.24
CA THR A 580 16.02 11.45 19.27
C THR A 580 16.62 12.05 18.00
N ASP A 581 16.10 11.69 16.82
CA ASP A 581 16.55 12.27 15.54
C ASP A 581 16.30 13.78 15.45
N ILE A 582 15.10 14.22 15.84
CA ILE A 582 14.79 15.66 15.89
C ILE A 582 15.69 16.36 16.90
N SER A 583 16.04 15.72 18.02
CA SER A 583 16.92 16.30 19.03
C SER A 583 18.35 16.53 18.54
N TYR A 584 18.78 15.76 17.55
CA TYR A 584 20.07 15.96 16.90
C TYR A 584 20.01 17.06 15.83
N ILE A 585 18.96 17.08 15.00
CA ILE A 585 18.89 17.94 13.80
C ILE A 585 18.28 19.32 14.08
N LYS A 586 17.16 19.37 14.83
CA LYS A 586 16.29 20.55 14.90
C LYS A 586 16.04 21.08 16.32
N PHE A 587 15.95 20.20 17.32
CA PHE A 587 15.50 20.56 18.67
C PHE A 587 16.32 19.94 19.81
N PRO A 588 17.55 20.44 20.07
CA PRO A 588 18.44 19.95 21.12
C PRO A 588 17.86 19.81 22.53
N PRO A 589 16.89 20.62 22.99
CA PRO A 589 16.35 20.47 24.35
C PRO A 589 15.72 19.10 24.65
N PHE A 590 15.25 18.35 23.64
CA PHE A 590 14.77 16.99 23.86
C PHE A 590 15.87 16.04 24.37
N GLN A 591 17.14 16.31 24.09
CA GLN A 591 18.26 15.50 24.61
C GLN A 591 18.23 15.44 26.14
N LYS A 592 17.89 16.55 26.82
CA LYS A 592 17.76 16.59 28.27
C LYS A 592 16.60 15.72 28.76
N GLN A 593 15.43 15.78 28.10
CA GLN A 593 14.29 14.96 28.49
C GLN A 593 14.56 13.46 28.30
N ILE A 594 15.21 13.09 27.19
CA ILE A 594 15.62 11.70 26.91
C ILE A 594 16.61 11.23 27.99
N PHE A 595 17.59 12.09 28.33
CA PHE A 595 18.61 11.80 29.33
C PHE A 595 18.01 11.64 30.74
N ASP A 596 17.18 12.59 31.18
CA ASP A 596 16.59 12.62 32.52
C ASP A 596 15.66 11.42 32.77
N ASN A 597 14.94 10.94 31.74
CA ASN A 597 14.03 9.79 31.85
C ASN A 597 14.69 8.43 31.51
N ASN A 598 16.00 8.39 31.27
CA ASN A 598 16.76 7.17 30.94
C ASN A 598 16.24 6.39 29.71
N LEU A 599 15.65 7.07 28.72
CA LEU A 599 14.86 6.40 27.66
C LEU A 599 15.70 5.49 26.75
N ILE A 600 16.92 5.90 26.40
CA ILE A 600 17.80 5.11 25.52
C ILE A 600 18.22 3.81 26.20
N ASN A 601 18.50 3.85 27.51
CA ASN A 601 18.92 2.66 28.25
C ASN A 601 17.75 1.69 28.41
N VAL A 602 16.52 2.20 28.61
CA VAL A 602 15.29 1.39 28.56
C VAL A 602 15.11 0.76 27.17
N ALA A 603 15.31 1.52 26.10
CA ALA A 603 15.25 0.98 24.74
C ALA A 603 16.30 -0.13 24.53
N ALA A 604 17.53 0.04 25.01
CA ALA A 604 18.55 -1.02 24.97
C ALA A 604 18.11 -2.27 25.74
N THR A 605 17.51 -2.13 26.93
CA THR A 605 16.94 -3.24 27.68
C THR A 605 15.92 -4.02 26.84
N ILE A 606 15.04 -3.31 26.12
CA ILE A 606 13.99 -3.91 25.29
C ILE A 606 14.57 -4.57 24.05
N ALA A 607 15.54 -3.94 23.38
CA ALA A 607 16.23 -4.52 22.22
C ALA A 607 16.82 -5.92 22.52
N PHE A 608 17.35 -6.10 23.73
CA PHE A 608 17.97 -7.36 24.15
C PHE A 608 17.01 -8.37 24.76
N ASN A 609 15.90 -7.93 25.37
CA ASN A 609 15.07 -8.81 26.21
C ASN A 609 13.59 -8.93 25.79
N ASP A 610 13.06 -8.07 24.91
CA ASP A 610 11.66 -8.19 24.48
C ASP A 610 11.47 -9.45 23.61
N HIS A 611 10.28 -10.03 23.65
CA HIS A 611 9.94 -11.23 22.90
C HIS A 611 9.52 -10.90 21.46
N GLU A 612 9.00 -9.69 21.23
CA GLU A 612 8.45 -9.28 19.95
C GLU A 612 9.52 -8.67 19.05
N ALA A 613 9.78 -9.31 17.91
CA ALA A 613 10.85 -8.91 17.00
C ALA A 613 10.70 -7.47 16.49
N TYR A 614 9.47 -7.03 16.21
CA TYR A 614 9.18 -5.65 15.78
C TYR A 614 9.55 -4.62 16.85
N VAL A 615 9.18 -4.87 18.11
CA VAL A 615 9.51 -3.99 19.25
C VAL A 615 11.03 -3.91 19.42
N ARG A 616 11.74 -5.04 19.31
CA ARG A 616 13.21 -5.07 19.38
C ARG A 616 13.86 -4.27 18.27
N VAL A 617 13.33 -4.35 17.05
CA VAL A 617 13.81 -3.58 15.90
C VAL A 617 13.63 -2.08 16.15
N SER A 618 12.46 -1.65 16.59
CA SER A 618 12.21 -0.23 16.93
C SER A 618 13.11 0.27 18.06
N ALA A 619 13.38 -0.58 19.06
CA ALA A 619 14.31 -0.28 20.13
C ALA A 619 15.78 -0.17 19.64
N LEU A 620 16.22 -1.06 18.75
CA LEU A 620 17.54 -0.98 18.12
C LEU A 620 17.71 0.31 17.29
N LYS A 621 16.66 0.75 16.59
CA LYS A 621 16.68 2.06 15.90
C LYS A 621 16.92 3.22 16.88
N CYS A 622 16.32 3.19 18.08
CA CYS A 622 16.60 4.20 19.12
C CYS A 622 18.06 4.16 19.58
N VAL A 623 18.64 2.96 19.73
CA VAL A 623 20.07 2.80 20.09
C VAL A 623 20.97 3.34 18.97
N ALA A 624 20.65 3.03 17.71
CA ALA A 624 21.37 3.54 16.55
C ALA A 624 21.35 5.08 16.48
N SER A 625 20.18 5.70 16.66
CA SER A 625 20.06 7.17 16.64
C SER A 625 20.79 7.84 17.80
N ALA A 626 20.85 7.21 18.97
CA ALA A 626 21.60 7.72 20.12
C ALA A 626 23.11 7.84 19.86
N SER A 627 23.69 7.03 18.96
CA SER A 627 25.13 7.08 18.62
C SER A 627 25.60 8.45 18.09
N ARG A 628 24.67 9.25 17.55
CA ARG A 628 24.94 10.61 17.03
C ARG A 628 25.04 11.66 18.15
N ILE A 629 24.57 11.35 19.35
CA ILE A 629 24.47 12.29 20.48
C ILE A 629 25.34 11.77 21.63
N GLY A 630 26.55 12.34 21.76
CA GLY A 630 27.57 11.87 22.70
C GLY A 630 27.10 11.69 24.14
N ILE A 631 26.33 12.63 24.69
CA ILE A 631 25.85 12.56 26.09
C ILE A 631 24.91 11.36 26.32
N LEU A 632 24.06 11.03 25.34
CA LEU A 632 23.16 9.87 25.43
C LEU A 632 23.94 8.57 25.28
N TRP A 633 24.90 8.55 24.36
CA TRP A 633 25.74 7.38 24.12
C TRP A 633 26.65 7.05 25.31
N GLU A 634 27.31 8.05 25.90
CA GLU A 634 28.15 7.87 27.09
C GLU A 634 27.36 7.31 28.28
N LYS A 635 26.10 7.73 28.44
CA LYS A 635 25.20 7.18 29.46
C LYS A 635 24.82 5.72 29.17
N LEU A 636 24.61 5.38 27.90
CA LEU A 636 24.31 4.02 27.48
C LEU A 636 25.51 3.09 27.73
N GLU A 637 26.73 3.51 27.39
CA GLU A 637 27.96 2.74 27.65
C GLU A 637 28.23 2.52 29.15
N GLN A 638 27.85 3.47 30.00
CA GLN A 638 27.99 3.31 31.46
C GLN A 638 27.08 2.22 32.02
N GLU A 639 25.84 2.08 31.51
CA GLU A 639 24.88 1.07 31.96
C GLU A 639 25.09 -0.28 31.24
N TYR A 640 25.56 -0.24 29.99
CA TYR A 640 25.86 -1.42 29.17
C TYR A 640 27.31 -1.42 28.66
N PRO A 641 28.30 -1.74 29.51
CA PRO A 641 29.71 -1.80 29.09
C PRO A 641 29.99 -2.86 28.00
N ASP A 642 29.14 -3.89 27.91
CA ASP A 642 29.21 -5.00 26.97
C ASP A 642 28.31 -4.83 25.74
N LEU A 643 27.76 -3.63 25.51
CA LEU A 643 26.82 -3.31 24.42
C LEU A 643 27.32 -3.80 23.05
N GLN A 644 28.59 -3.57 22.77
CA GLN A 644 29.28 -3.98 21.54
C GLN A 644 29.18 -5.50 21.30
N PHE A 645 29.49 -6.30 22.32
CA PHE A 645 29.41 -7.77 22.23
C PHE A 645 27.97 -8.27 22.16
N ARG A 646 27.03 -7.61 22.85
CA ARG A 646 25.60 -7.95 22.75
C ARG A 646 25.05 -7.74 21.34
N LEU A 647 25.42 -6.64 20.68
CA LEU A 647 25.02 -6.36 19.30
C LEU A 647 25.59 -7.39 18.31
N LEU A 648 26.85 -7.79 18.47
CA LEU A 648 27.44 -8.87 17.67
C LEU A 648 26.76 -10.22 17.93
N SER A 649 26.40 -10.50 19.19
CA SER A 649 25.62 -11.69 19.56
C SER A 649 24.25 -11.72 18.87
N LEU A 650 23.55 -10.57 18.83
CA LEU A 650 22.30 -10.44 18.08
C LEU A 650 22.50 -10.70 16.58
N LEU A 651 23.52 -10.10 15.98
CA LEU A 651 23.85 -10.32 14.57
C LEU A 651 24.19 -11.79 14.26
N ARG A 652 24.78 -12.54 15.21
CA ARG A 652 25.20 -13.93 14.96
C ARG A 652 24.10 -14.96 15.21
N TYR A 653 23.38 -14.83 16.32
CA TYR A 653 22.58 -15.92 16.89
C TYR A 653 21.08 -15.65 16.93
N ASN A 654 20.61 -14.46 16.56
CA ASN A 654 19.17 -14.21 16.57
C ASN A 654 18.49 -14.97 15.44
N ASP A 655 17.38 -15.64 15.72
CA ASP A 655 16.62 -16.39 14.72
C ASP A 655 15.96 -15.46 13.67
N GLU A 656 15.55 -14.27 14.10
CA GLU A 656 14.80 -13.31 13.28
C GLU A 656 15.72 -12.44 12.41
N GLY A 657 15.61 -12.59 11.08
CA GLY A 657 16.42 -11.82 10.12
C GLY A 657 16.22 -10.31 10.24
N ILE A 658 15.02 -9.85 10.59
CA ILE A 658 14.73 -8.41 10.79
C ILE A 658 15.50 -7.83 11.98
N VAL A 659 15.74 -8.61 13.03
CA VAL A 659 16.51 -8.18 14.21
C VAL A 659 18.00 -8.17 13.88
N ARG A 660 18.51 -9.20 13.17
CA ARG A 660 19.91 -9.24 12.71
C ARG A 660 20.23 -8.06 11.79
N LYS A 661 19.34 -7.75 10.85
CA LYS A 661 19.44 -6.59 9.94
C LYS A 661 19.57 -5.30 10.72
N GLU A 662 18.71 -5.07 11.70
CA GLU A 662 18.75 -3.82 12.46
C GLU A 662 19.95 -3.77 13.41
N ALA A 663 20.37 -4.89 14.00
CA ALA A 663 21.63 -4.96 14.76
C ALA A 663 22.84 -4.58 13.88
N CYS A 664 22.87 -5.05 12.63
CA CYS A 664 23.87 -4.63 11.65
C CYS A 664 23.81 -3.12 11.38
N ASN A 665 22.62 -2.52 11.27
CA ASN A 665 22.45 -1.07 11.09
C ASN A 665 22.96 -0.29 12.32
N VAL A 666 22.72 -0.76 13.55
CA VAL A 666 23.27 -0.15 14.77
C VAL A 666 24.79 -0.17 14.74
N LEU A 667 25.41 -1.29 14.38
CA LEU A 667 26.86 -1.42 14.25
C LEU A 667 27.44 -0.49 13.16
N CYS A 668 26.71 -0.28 12.06
CA CYS A 668 27.07 0.69 11.03
C CYS A 668 27.11 2.13 11.59
N ASP A 669 26.05 2.52 12.31
CA ASP A 669 25.96 3.86 12.88
C ASP A 669 26.99 4.06 14.00
N MET A 670 27.29 3.00 14.76
CA MET A 670 28.36 3.04 15.74
C MET A 670 29.73 3.28 15.11
N TYR A 671 30.04 2.59 14.02
CA TYR A 671 31.30 2.77 13.30
C TYR A 671 31.46 4.20 12.77
N LYS A 672 30.37 4.83 12.32
CA LYS A 672 30.38 6.22 11.83
C LYS A 672 30.59 7.26 12.91
N ASN A 673 29.84 7.12 14.01
CA ASN A 673 29.66 8.23 14.95
C ASN A 673 30.58 8.11 16.19
N ILE A 674 31.06 6.89 16.50
CA ILE A 674 31.81 6.61 17.73
C ILE A 674 33.23 6.17 17.41
N LYS A 675 34.16 6.56 18.28
CA LYS A 675 35.56 6.13 18.19
C LYS A 675 35.71 4.72 18.76
N LEU A 676 35.74 3.73 17.88
CA LEU A 676 35.98 2.33 18.22
C LEU A 676 37.47 2.03 18.47
N THR A 677 37.77 1.10 19.38
CA THR A 677 39.12 0.60 19.61
C THR A 677 39.61 -0.25 18.42
N PRO A 678 40.92 -0.28 18.12
CA PRO A 678 41.45 -1.08 17.01
C PRO A 678 41.11 -2.57 17.14
N SER A 679 41.20 -3.13 18.35
CA SER A 679 40.88 -4.54 18.61
C SER A 679 39.41 -4.87 18.33
N TYR A 680 38.49 -3.96 18.66
CA TYR A 680 37.08 -4.17 18.37
C TYR A 680 36.76 -4.03 16.88
N LYS A 681 37.46 -3.12 16.16
CA LYS A 681 37.30 -2.99 14.71
C LYS A 681 37.64 -4.29 13.98
N GLU A 682 38.71 -4.97 14.38
CA GLU A 682 39.10 -6.28 13.82
C GLU A 682 37.97 -7.31 13.99
N ILE A 683 37.45 -7.46 15.21
CA ILE A 683 36.33 -8.38 15.51
C ILE A 683 35.09 -8.01 14.69
N LEU A 684 34.78 -6.72 14.58
CA LEU A 684 33.63 -6.22 13.82
C LEU A 684 33.78 -6.53 12.32
N TYR A 685 34.96 -6.33 11.74
CA TYR A 685 35.24 -6.64 10.34
C TYR A 685 35.02 -8.13 10.06
N GLU A 686 35.51 -9.03 10.91
CA GLU A 686 35.29 -10.47 10.76
C GLU A 686 33.80 -10.85 10.75
N HIS A 687 33.01 -10.30 11.67
CA HIS A 687 31.57 -10.57 11.74
C HIS A 687 30.80 -9.96 10.56
N MET A 688 31.23 -8.80 10.05
CA MET A 688 30.63 -8.16 8.88
C MET A 688 30.97 -8.88 7.58
N VAL A 689 32.18 -9.45 7.46
CA VAL A 689 32.52 -10.38 6.36
C VAL A 689 31.57 -11.57 6.40
N SER A 690 31.47 -12.20 7.58
CA SER A 690 30.61 -13.37 7.77
C SER A 690 29.14 -13.09 7.45
N SER A 691 28.62 -11.94 7.88
CA SER A 691 27.21 -11.57 7.67
C SER A 691 26.92 -11.21 6.21
N ALA A 692 27.86 -10.55 5.52
CA ALA A 692 27.71 -10.24 4.09
C ALA A 692 27.70 -11.51 3.22
N LEU A 693 28.51 -12.51 3.59
CA LEU A 693 28.75 -13.69 2.74
C LEU A 693 27.88 -14.91 3.07
N ALA A 694 27.44 -15.09 4.33
CA ALA A 694 26.73 -16.31 4.77
C ALA A 694 25.49 -16.07 5.66
N ASP A 695 24.95 -14.85 5.76
CA ASP A 695 23.62 -14.71 6.37
C ASP A 695 22.56 -15.29 5.44
N PHE A 696 21.58 -16.00 6.01
CA PHE A 696 20.48 -16.60 5.26
C PHE A 696 19.51 -15.55 4.69
N HIS A 697 19.36 -14.40 5.36
CA HIS A 697 18.44 -13.35 4.91
C HIS A 697 19.19 -12.31 4.07
N TRP A 698 18.79 -12.20 2.80
CA TRP A 698 19.39 -11.27 1.83
C TRP A 698 19.42 -9.81 2.32
N GLU A 699 18.41 -9.36 3.08
CA GLU A 699 18.39 -8.00 3.64
C GLU A 699 19.51 -7.74 4.66
N VAL A 700 19.94 -8.77 5.41
CA VAL A 700 21.07 -8.68 6.34
C VAL A 700 22.37 -8.54 5.56
N GLN A 701 22.52 -9.32 4.48
CA GLN A 701 23.68 -9.24 3.58
C GLN A 701 23.81 -7.85 2.96
N ILE A 702 22.69 -7.24 2.53
CA ILE A 702 22.67 -5.86 2.04
C ILE A 702 23.05 -4.85 3.13
N SER A 703 22.53 -5.00 4.35
CA SER A 703 22.93 -4.14 5.49
C SER A 703 24.42 -4.28 5.81
N ALA A 704 24.99 -5.48 5.73
CA ALA A 704 26.43 -5.72 5.91
C ALA A 704 27.25 -5.16 4.73
N LEU A 705 26.72 -5.18 3.51
CA LEU A 705 27.36 -4.53 2.37
C LEU A 705 27.39 -3.01 2.53
N LYS A 706 26.32 -2.42 3.07
CA LYS A 706 26.28 -0.99 3.44
C LYS A 706 27.35 -0.66 4.48
N PHE A 707 27.65 -1.55 5.41
CA PHE A 707 28.78 -1.39 6.32
C PHE A 707 30.11 -1.24 5.56
N TRP A 708 30.39 -2.11 4.59
CA TRP A 708 31.62 -2.02 3.79
C TRP A 708 31.72 -0.73 2.98
N LYS A 709 30.58 -0.22 2.51
CA LYS A 709 30.50 1.10 1.88
C LYS A 709 30.99 2.21 2.81
N ILE A 710 30.54 2.18 4.05
CA ILE A 710 30.91 3.14 5.09
C ILE A 710 32.40 3.04 5.41
N VAL A 711 32.94 1.82 5.49
CA VAL A 711 34.35 1.56 5.82
C VAL A 711 35.29 2.15 4.76
N TYR A 712 35.07 1.87 3.47
CA TYR A 712 35.97 2.42 2.44
C TYR A 712 35.86 3.95 2.35
N GLN A 713 34.65 4.51 2.47
CA GLN A 713 34.47 5.96 2.47
C GLN A 713 35.20 6.63 3.65
N SER A 714 35.17 5.99 4.84
CA SER A 714 35.95 6.43 6.00
C SER A 714 37.45 6.41 5.72
N PHE A 715 37.98 5.34 5.13
CA PHE A 715 39.42 5.23 4.85
C PHE A 715 39.88 6.27 3.82
N LEU A 716 39.08 6.52 2.78
CA LEU A 716 39.35 7.58 1.81
C LEU A 716 39.32 8.97 2.46
N THR A 717 38.37 9.22 3.35
CA THR A 717 38.26 10.47 4.10
C THR A 717 39.46 10.68 5.03
N ASP A 718 39.95 9.62 5.69
CA ASP A 718 41.14 9.66 6.53
C ASP A 718 42.43 9.94 5.73
N GLN A 719 42.49 9.55 4.46
CA GLN A 719 43.55 9.93 3.53
C GLN A 719 43.40 11.35 2.95
N GLY A 720 42.30 12.04 3.26
CA GLY A 720 42.07 13.45 2.94
C GLY A 720 41.12 13.72 1.78
N MET A 721 40.31 12.74 1.37
CA MET A 721 39.23 12.94 0.40
C MET A 721 38.05 13.70 1.04
N LEU A 722 37.52 14.71 0.35
CA LEU A 722 36.38 15.52 0.79
C LEU A 722 35.39 15.61 -0.37
N ASP A 723 34.09 15.41 -0.10
CA ASP A 723 33.01 15.49 -1.11
C ASP A 723 33.26 14.65 -2.38
N GLY A 724 33.95 13.50 -2.25
CA GLY A 724 34.25 12.59 -3.36
C GLY A 724 35.49 12.97 -4.19
N GLU A 725 36.24 14.02 -3.80
CA GLU A 725 37.46 14.44 -4.49
C GLU A 725 38.63 14.70 -3.53
N PHE A 726 39.85 14.51 -4.02
CA PHE A 726 41.05 14.94 -3.31
C PHE A 726 41.29 16.44 -3.57
N PRO A 727 41.23 17.32 -2.55
CA PRO A 727 41.52 18.73 -2.72
C PRO A 727 43.00 18.92 -3.10
N PRO A 728 43.39 20.03 -3.79
CA PRO A 728 44.77 20.24 -4.23
C PRO A 728 45.78 20.36 -3.07
N ILE A 729 45.28 20.65 -1.87
CA ILE A 729 46.04 20.76 -0.64
C ILE A 729 45.22 20.12 0.48
N THR A 730 45.82 19.24 1.27
CA THR A 730 45.17 18.67 2.46
C THR A 730 46.11 18.67 3.66
N PHE A 731 45.54 18.69 4.86
CA PHE A 731 46.30 18.51 6.10
C PHE A 731 46.46 17.01 6.37
N SER A 732 47.68 16.49 6.26
CA SER A 732 47.96 15.09 6.59
C SER A 732 47.97 14.90 8.10
N LYS A 733 47.03 14.12 8.64
CA LYS A 733 46.99 13.75 10.07
C LYS A 733 48.25 12.99 10.50
N GLU A 734 48.82 12.18 9.61
CA GLU A 734 50.04 11.38 9.85
C GLU A 734 51.30 12.24 9.97
N THR A 735 51.50 13.16 9.04
CA THR A 735 52.72 14.00 9.02
C THR A 735 52.55 15.33 9.77
N ARG A 736 51.32 15.64 10.23
CA ARG A 736 50.91 16.90 10.87
C ARG A 736 51.34 18.13 10.07
N LYS A 737 51.32 18.04 8.73
CA LYS A 737 51.73 19.09 7.80
C LYS A 737 50.72 19.24 6.66
N ILE A 738 50.69 20.44 6.09
CA ILE A 738 49.96 20.73 4.85
C ILE A 738 50.73 20.09 3.70
N VAL A 739 50.12 19.11 3.03
CA VAL A 739 50.70 18.39 1.89
C VAL A 739 49.97 18.84 0.63
N LYS A 740 50.74 19.17 -0.41
CA LYS A 740 50.20 19.40 -1.75
C LYS A 740 49.93 18.03 -2.38
N LEU A 741 48.69 17.80 -2.80
CA LEU A 741 48.27 16.55 -3.41
C LEU A 741 48.50 16.66 -4.93
N ASP A 742 49.62 16.13 -5.39
CA ASP A 742 49.82 15.86 -6.82
C ASP A 742 49.25 14.47 -7.18
N GLU A 743 49.11 14.18 -8.47
CA GLU A 743 48.52 12.91 -8.93
C GLU A 743 49.27 11.68 -8.36
N ASN A 744 50.60 11.75 -8.24
CA ASN A 744 51.43 10.66 -7.72
C ASN A 744 51.21 10.42 -6.22
N GLU A 745 51.08 11.48 -5.41
CA GLU A 745 50.81 11.37 -3.98
C GLU A 745 49.38 10.88 -3.73
N VAL A 746 48.40 11.31 -4.54
CA VAL A 746 47.02 10.77 -4.48
C VAL A 746 47.01 9.28 -4.82
N GLN A 747 47.72 8.87 -5.88
CA GLN A 747 47.85 7.45 -6.24
C GLN A 747 48.47 6.64 -5.10
N LYS A 748 49.55 7.13 -4.48
CA LYS A 748 50.21 6.45 -3.36
C LYS A 748 49.27 6.26 -2.17
N ARG A 749 48.44 7.26 -1.85
CA ARG A 749 47.46 7.17 -0.76
C ARG A 749 46.32 6.21 -1.09
N LEU A 750 45.80 6.26 -2.31
CA LEU A 750 44.77 5.33 -2.77
C LEU A 750 45.27 3.88 -2.75
N LEU A 751 46.51 3.63 -3.17
CA LEU A 751 47.12 2.29 -3.14
C LEU A 751 47.24 1.79 -1.70
N LYS A 752 47.73 2.63 -0.78
CA LYS A 752 47.74 2.33 0.65
C LYS A 752 46.33 2.00 1.19
N THR A 753 45.33 2.79 0.83
CA THR A 753 43.93 2.52 1.23
C THR A 753 43.44 1.18 0.70
N LEU A 754 43.72 0.84 -0.56
CA LEU A 754 43.31 -0.44 -1.13
C LEU A 754 44.00 -1.63 -0.46
N ASP A 755 45.30 -1.51 -0.14
CA ASP A 755 46.02 -2.54 0.62
C ASP A 755 45.39 -2.74 2.00
N GLU A 756 45.04 -1.65 2.70
CA GLU A 756 44.37 -1.72 4.00
C GLU A 756 42.96 -2.34 3.88
N LEU A 757 42.21 -2.01 2.83
CA LEU A 757 40.88 -2.60 2.55
C LEU A 757 40.97 -4.09 2.18
N ALA A 758 42.04 -4.51 1.52
CA ALA A 758 42.31 -5.91 1.20
C ALA A 758 42.53 -6.73 2.48
N VAL A 759 43.39 -6.22 3.38
CA VAL A 759 43.77 -6.91 4.63
C VAL A 759 42.58 -7.14 5.56
N ILE A 760 41.61 -6.21 5.59
CA ILE A 760 40.41 -6.35 6.43
C ILE A 760 39.27 -7.16 5.77
N GLY A 761 39.45 -7.63 4.54
CA GLY A 761 38.47 -8.46 3.83
C GLY A 761 37.39 -7.71 3.07
N CYS A 762 37.43 -6.37 3.00
CA CYS A 762 36.45 -5.56 2.26
C CYS A 762 36.44 -5.92 0.76
N LEU A 763 37.63 -5.98 0.13
CA LEU A 763 37.75 -6.35 -1.29
C LEU A 763 37.31 -7.81 -1.54
N THR A 764 37.57 -8.71 -0.59
CA THR A 764 37.11 -10.11 -0.66
C THR A 764 35.59 -10.19 -0.71
N VAL A 765 34.89 -9.40 0.11
CA VAL A 765 33.42 -9.32 0.12
C VAL A 765 32.90 -8.84 -1.22
N PHE A 766 33.43 -7.73 -1.76
CA PHE A 766 32.99 -7.24 -3.06
C PHE A 766 33.23 -8.27 -4.17
N VAL A 767 34.43 -8.85 -4.27
CA VAL A 767 34.73 -9.84 -5.33
C VAL A 767 33.83 -11.07 -5.22
N LYS A 768 33.56 -11.58 -4.01
CA LYS A 768 32.66 -12.74 -3.83
C LYS A 768 31.20 -12.42 -4.19
N LEU A 769 30.70 -11.24 -3.81
CA LEU A 769 29.31 -10.84 -4.08
C LEU A 769 29.09 -10.40 -5.54
N LEU A 770 30.16 -10.09 -6.28
CA LEU A 770 30.15 -9.87 -7.72
C LEU A 770 30.14 -11.18 -8.53
N ASN A 771 30.03 -12.34 -7.86
CA ASN A 771 29.96 -13.64 -8.53
C ASN A 771 28.56 -13.92 -9.12
N ASN A 772 28.53 -14.77 -10.14
CA ASN A 772 27.30 -15.17 -10.84
C ASN A 772 26.31 -15.98 -10.00
N GLU A 773 26.71 -16.50 -8.84
CA GLU A 773 25.81 -17.26 -7.95
C GLU A 773 25.03 -16.38 -6.96
N THR A 774 25.35 -15.08 -6.88
CA THR A 774 24.73 -14.17 -5.91
C THR A 774 23.32 -13.73 -6.37
N GLU A 775 22.40 -13.61 -5.41
CA GLU A 775 21.05 -13.09 -5.60
C GLU A 775 21.07 -11.68 -6.24
N VAL A 776 20.07 -11.35 -7.06
CA VAL A 776 20.08 -10.15 -7.91
C VAL A 776 20.09 -8.86 -7.09
N GLY A 777 19.29 -8.75 -6.03
CA GLY A 777 19.26 -7.59 -5.15
C GLY A 777 20.60 -7.34 -4.44
N ILE A 778 21.27 -8.41 -4.00
CA ILE A 778 22.62 -8.31 -3.40
C ILE A 778 23.67 -7.94 -4.45
N LEU A 779 23.62 -8.57 -5.63
CA LEU A 779 24.54 -8.29 -6.73
C LEU A 779 24.44 -6.84 -7.18
N ASP A 780 23.22 -6.31 -7.36
CA ASP A 780 23.00 -4.91 -7.76
C ASP A 780 23.58 -3.92 -6.74
N ALA A 781 23.34 -4.15 -5.45
CA ALA A 781 23.93 -3.35 -4.38
C ALA A 781 25.47 -3.43 -4.37
N ALA A 782 26.04 -4.62 -4.61
CA ALA A 782 27.48 -4.85 -4.64
C ALA A 782 28.13 -4.17 -5.85
N VAL A 783 27.52 -4.27 -7.03
CA VAL A 783 27.95 -3.61 -8.27
C VAL A 783 27.90 -2.10 -8.12
N SER A 784 26.79 -1.55 -7.61
CA SER A 784 26.66 -0.10 -7.38
C SER A 784 27.79 0.43 -6.49
N THR A 785 28.09 -0.28 -5.40
CA THR A 785 29.13 0.10 -4.44
C THR A 785 30.54 -0.08 -5.00
N ALA A 786 30.80 -1.19 -5.70
CA ALA A 786 32.10 -1.48 -6.30
C ALA A 786 32.45 -0.54 -7.45
N LEU A 787 31.46 -0.18 -8.29
CA LEU A 787 31.63 0.79 -9.37
C LEU A 787 31.90 2.20 -8.84
N GLU A 788 31.22 2.63 -7.77
CA GLU A 788 31.51 3.92 -7.12
C GLU A 788 32.99 3.99 -6.68
N LEU A 789 33.51 2.93 -6.06
CA LEU A 789 34.92 2.86 -5.69
C LEU A 789 35.83 2.84 -6.94
N TYR A 790 35.49 2.05 -7.96
CA TYR A 790 36.27 1.94 -9.20
C TYR A 790 36.32 3.26 -10.00
N GLU A 791 35.25 4.04 -10.03
CA GLU A 791 35.21 5.37 -10.67
C GLU A 791 36.21 6.33 -10.00
N ILE A 792 36.29 6.32 -8.66
CA ILE A 792 37.29 7.09 -7.90
C ILE A 792 38.71 6.65 -8.30
N LEU A 793 38.97 5.34 -8.35
CA LEU A 793 40.30 4.82 -8.73
C LEU A 793 40.68 5.15 -10.18
N SER A 794 39.70 5.13 -11.09
CA SER A 794 39.87 5.42 -12.51
C SER A 794 40.17 6.90 -12.76
N LYS A 795 39.52 7.81 -12.02
CA LYS A 795 39.75 9.26 -12.10
C LYS A 795 41.22 9.63 -11.84
N TYR A 796 41.89 8.91 -10.96
CA TYR A 796 43.31 9.11 -10.61
C TYR A 796 44.26 8.11 -11.29
N LYS A 797 43.81 7.37 -12.31
CA LYS A 797 44.60 6.44 -13.13
C LYS A 797 45.35 5.36 -12.34
N LEU A 798 44.83 4.92 -11.19
CA LEU A 798 45.54 3.97 -10.33
C LEU A 798 45.70 2.58 -10.97
N HIS A 799 44.81 2.21 -11.89
CA HIS A 799 44.85 0.94 -12.62
C HIS A 799 46.15 0.71 -13.40
N GLU A 800 46.87 1.78 -13.79
CA GLU A 800 48.16 1.69 -14.49
C GLU A 800 49.32 1.35 -13.55
N CYS A 801 49.14 1.54 -12.23
CA CYS A 801 50.18 1.39 -11.22
C CYS A 801 50.14 0.05 -10.48
N LEU A 802 49.03 -0.69 -10.54
CA LEU A 802 48.84 -1.95 -9.83
C LEU A 802 49.62 -3.09 -10.50
N ARG A 803 50.37 -3.85 -9.71
CA ARG A 803 51.09 -5.06 -10.14
C ARG A 803 50.73 -6.21 -9.21
N CYS A 804 50.59 -7.40 -9.76
CA CYS A 804 50.39 -8.61 -8.98
C CYS A 804 51.73 -9.03 -8.35
N ASN A 805 51.74 -9.23 -7.03
CA ASN A 805 52.92 -9.74 -6.31
C ASN A 805 52.93 -11.27 -6.29
N GLU A 806 54.12 -11.88 -6.21
CA GLU A 806 54.26 -13.35 -6.13
C GLU A 806 53.57 -13.90 -4.86
N GLY A 807 52.53 -14.73 -5.04
CA GLY A 807 51.77 -15.38 -3.96
C GLY A 807 50.36 -14.83 -3.69
N GLU A 808 49.96 -13.73 -4.35
CA GLU A 808 48.60 -13.18 -4.27
C GLU A 808 47.59 -14.04 -5.06
N ILE A 809 46.33 -14.07 -4.61
CA ILE A 809 45.26 -14.75 -5.36
C ILE A 809 44.99 -13.97 -6.65
N THR A 810 45.01 -14.68 -7.78
CA THR A 810 44.79 -14.08 -9.11
C THR A 810 43.47 -14.44 -9.76
N SER A 811 42.69 -15.37 -9.19
CA SER A 811 41.38 -15.81 -9.72
C SER A 811 40.29 -15.80 -8.67
N VAL A 812 39.04 -15.60 -9.09
CA VAL A 812 37.86 -15.57 -8.20
C VAL A 812 37.57 -16.97 -7.65
N GLU A 813 37.80 -18.02 -8.43
CA GLU A 813 37.59 -19.42 -8.05
C GLU A 813 38.56 -19.84 -6.94
N GLU A 814 39.84 -19.44 -7.03
CA GLU A 814 40.80 -19.64 -5.94
C GLU A 814 40.37 -18.89 -4.68
N LEU A 815 39.87 -17.65 -4.80
CA LEU A 815 39.36 -16.89 -3.65
C LEU A 815 38.20 -17.62 -2.96
N ILE A 816 37.22 -18.10 -3.72
CA ILE A 816 36.05 -18.83 -3.19
C ILE A 816 36.49 -20.06 -2.40
N SER A 817 37.45 -20.84 -2.91
CA SER A 817 37.96 -22.04 -2.22
C SER A 817 38.66 -21.76 -0.87
N ASN A 818 39.06 -20.52 -0.63
CA ASN A 818 39.71 -20.07 0.60
C ASN A 818 38.74 -19.46 1.62
N ILE A 819 37.44 -19.43 1.32
CA ILE A 819 36.36 -19.05 2.23
C ILE A 819 35.85 -20.34 2.86
N LYS A 820 36.01 -20.50 4.19
CA LYS A 820 35.52 -21.66 4.92
C LYS A 820 34.41 -21.26 5.88
N GLU A 821 33.31 -21.99 5.84
CA GLU A 821 32.29 -21.94 6.88
C GLU A 821 32.73 -22.81 8.06
N GLU A 822 32.71 -22.26 9.26
CA GLU A 822 32.87 -23.04 10.48
C GLU A 822 31.58 -23.86 10.69
N SER A 823 31.69 -25.19 10.75
CA SER A 823 30.61 -26.03 11.24
C SER A 823 30.37 -25.71 12.72
N ASP A 824 29.12 -25.43 13.09
CA ASP A 824 28.71 -25.26 14.49
C ASP A 824 28.79 -26.61 15.23
N ASP A 825 30.00 -27.14 15.46
CA ASP A 825 30.25 -28.37 16.23
C ASP A 825 29.94 -28.19 17.75
N ASP A 826 29.60 -26.98 18.18
CA ASP A 826 29.18 -26.67 19.56
C ASP A 826 27.67 -26.86 19.80
N ASN A 827 26.89 -27.24 18.78
CA ASN A 827 25.54 -27.79 18.95
C ASN A 827 25.57 -29.31 19.17
N ASN A 828 26.50 -29.81 19.99
CA ASN A 828 26.38 -31.12 20.64
C ASN A 828 25.33 -31.06 21.78
N VAL A 829 24.13 -30.59 21.45
CA VAL A 829 22.91 -31.08 22.08
C VAL A 829 22.43 -32.19 21.16
N ASP A 830 22.93 -33.39 21.43
CA ASP A 830 22.50 -34.67 20.88
C ASP A 830 22.09 -34.66 19.40
N MET A 831 23.08 -34.86 18.51
CA MET A 831 22.86 -35.50 17.19
C MET A 831 22.53 -37.00 17.35
N VAL A 832 21.64 -37.33 18.27
CA VAL A 832 20.81 -38.53 18.18
C VAL A 832 19.47 -37.99 17.71
N ASP A 833 19.04 -38.39 16.51
CA ASP A 833 17.69 -38.18 15.95
C ASP A 833 17.53 -37.31 14.70
N ALA A 834 18.42 -37.48 13.71
CA ALA A 834 18.03 -37.26 12.30
C ALA A 834 17.00 -38.29 11.78
N GLN A 835 16.48 -39.17 12.65
CA GLN A 835 15.36 -40.08 12.39
C GLN A 835 14.01 -39.57 12.95
N ASN A 836 13.95 -38.41 13.62
CA ASN A 836 12.75 -37.93 14.34
C ASN A 836 12.04 -36.70 13.75
N SER A 837 12.25 -36.32 12.50
CA SER A 837 11.40 -35.27 11.90
C SER A 837 9.91 -35.66 11.91
N ASP A 838 9.61 -36.95 11.76
CA ASP A 838 8.26 -37.50 11.85
C ASP A 838 7.76 -37.56 13.32
N ASN A 839 8.67 -37.74 14.29
CA ASN A 839 8.34 -37.77 15.72
C ASN A 839 8.05 -36.39 16.30
N VAL A 840 8.53 -35.28 15.73
CA VAL A 840 8.16 -33.91 16.16
C VAL A 840 6.71 -33.61 15.79
N ILE A 841 6.28 -34.03 14.59
CA ILE A 841 4.89 -33.87 14.15
C ILE A 841 3.98 -34.80 14.98
N GLU A 842 4.42 -36.03 15.27
CA GLU A 842 3.69 -36.94 16.18
C GLU A 842 3.67 -36.45 17.64
N GLU A 843 4.72 -35.81 18.16
CA GLU A 843 4.72 -35.19 19.50
C GLU A 843 3.78 -33.97 19.58
N ILE A 844 3.71 -33.16 18.52
CA ILE A 844 2.77 -32.03 18.44
C ILE A 844 1.32 -32.55 18.35
N LEU A 845 1.09 -33.65 17.62
CA LEU A 845 -0.22 -34.29 17.53
C LEU A 845 -0.63 -35.03 18.83
N ASN A 846 0.34 -35.48 19.63
CA ASN A 846 0.12 -36.26 20.86
C ASN A 846 0.28 -35.48 22.17
N SER A 847 0.61 -34.18 22.13
CA SER A 847 0.78 -33.36 23.34
C SER A 847 -0.48 -32.56 23.66
N ASP A 848 -0.91 -32.60 24.93
CA ASP A 848 -1.97 -31.73 25.44
C ASP A 848 -1.52 -30.26 25.39
N ASP A 849 -2.40 -29.35 24.95
CA ASP A 849 -2.15 -27.90 24.78
C ASP A 849 -1.46 -27.24 25.99
N ILE A 850 -1.71 -27.76 27.20
CA ILE A 850 -1.12 -27.29 28.46
C ILE A 850 0.39 -27.55 28.53
N ASN A 851 0.88 -28.65 27.96
CA ASN A 851 2.32 -28.97 27.92
C ASN A 851 3.07 -28.17 26.85
N LEU A 852 2.42 -27.89 25.72
CA LEU A 852 2.91 -26.95 24.71
C LEU A 852 3.02 -25.53 25.30
N LEU A 853 1.97 -25.08 26.01
CA LEU A 853 1.99 -23.83 26.75
C LEU A 853 3.04 -23.83 27.85
N SER A 854 3.26 -24.94 28.57
CA SER A 854 4.31 -25.05 29.61
C SER A 854 5.71 -24.97 29.02
N LYS A 855 5.98 -25.59 27.87
CA LYS A 855 7.28 -25.47 27.17
C LYS A 855 7.50 -24.04 26.64
N ILE A 856 6.45 -23.40 26.16
CA ILE A 856 6.45 -21.98 25.77
C ILE A 856 6.69 -21.10 27.01
N TYR A 857 6.03 -21.37 28.14
CA TYR A 857 6.17 -20.66 29.42
C TYR A 857 7.53 -20.88 30.08
N GLU A 858 8.14 -22.07 29.95
CA GLU A 858 9.52 -22.34 30.35
C GLU A 858 10.49 -21.54 29.50
N ARG A 859 10.29 -21.47 28.17
CA ARG A 859 11.01 -20.54 27.29
C ARG A 859 10.82 -19.08 27.72
N HIS A 860 9.62 -18.70 28.15
CA HIS A 860 9.33 -17.36 28.68
C HIS A 860 9.97 -17.07 30.05
N MET A 861 10.21 -18.10 30.88
CA MET A 861 10.77 -17.96 32.24
C MET A 861 12.28 -18.20 32.32
N THR A 862 12.90 -18.88 31.35
CA THR A 862 14.36 -18.99 31.23
C THR A 862 14.95 -17.70 30.64
N LEU A 863 14.81 -16.58 31.36
CA LEU A 863 15.66 -15.41 31.21
C LEU A 863 17.09 -15.79 31.58
N ASN A 864 17.90 -16.15 30.58
CA ASN A 864 19.37 -16.17 30.51
C ASN A 864 20.18 -16.03 31.82
N ALA A 865 19.87 -16.82 32.85
CA ALA A 865 20.71 -16.96 34.02
C ALA A 865 21.61 -18.17 33.78
N ASN A 866 22.86 -17.90 33.39
CA ASN A 866 23.97 -18.85 33.27
C ASN A 866 24.11 -19.60 31.93
N LYS A 867 24.34 -18.87 30.83
CA LYS A 867 25.17 -19.43 29.74
C LYS A 867 26.63 -18.99 29.96
N PRO A 868 27.62 -19.91 29.94
CA PRO A 868 29.03 -19.55 30.01
C PRO A 868 29.41 -18.66 28.82
N GLU A 869 30.41 -17.80 28.98
CA GLU A 869 30.94 -16.91 27.93
C GLU A 869 31.31 -17.72 26.68
N MET A 870 30.39 -17.82 25.72
CA MET A 870 30.69 -18.33 24.39
C MET A 870 31.58 -17.31 23.70
N VAL A 871 32.79 -17.74 23.31
CA VAL A 871 33.66 -16.94 22.45
C VAL A 871 32.90 -16.68 21.14
N LEU A 872 32.59 -15.41 20.88
CA LEU A 872 31.95 -14.97 19.64
C LEU A 872 32.95 -15.13 18.48
N LYS A 873 32.69 -16.12 17.63
CA LYS A 873 33.43 -16.41 16.40
C LYS A 873 32.58 -16.04 15.17
N PRO A 874 33.17 -15.58 14.06
CA PRO A 874 32.41 -15.43 12.82
C PRO A 874 32.01 -16.81 12.25
N ARG A 875 30.94 -16.90 11.44
CA ARG A 875 30.60 -18.15 10.72
C ARG A 875 31.58 -18.44 9.59
N ILE A 876 32.15 -17.40 9.01
CA ILE A 876 33.14 -17.50 7.94
C ILE A 876 34.53 -17.17 8.46
N LYS A 877 35.50 -18.00 8.05
CA LYS A 877 36.92 -17.73 8.19
C LYS A 877 37.56 -17.56 6.81
N LEU A 878 38.22 -16.42 6.61
CA LEU A 878 39.02 -16.14 5.42
C LEU A 878 40.43 -16.68 5.60
N LEU A 879 40.85 -17.61 4.72
CA LEU A 879 42.23 -18.14 4.73
C LEU A 879 43.20 -17.30 3.89
N LYS A 880 42.67 -16.63 2.86
CA LYS A 880 43.38 -15.69 2.00
C LYS A 880 42.44 -14.54 1.62
N PHE A 881 43.02 -13.39 1.28
CA PHE A 881 42.28 -12.17 0.94
C PHE A 881 42.41 -11.83 -0.55
N ALA A 882 41.42 -11.13 -1.11
CA ALA A 882 41.50 -10.58 -2.46
C ALA A 882 42.52 -9.43 -2.51
N SER A 883 43.41 -9.44 -3.49
CA SER A 883 44.35 -8.34 -3.70
C SER A 883 43.68 -7.13 -4.38
N PRO A 884 44.22 -5.91 -4.22
CA PRO A 884 43.77 -4.74 -4.99
C PRO A 884 43.80 -4.97 -6.50
N TYR A 885 44.80 -5.72 -6.99
CA TYR A 885 44.92 -6.10 -8.39
C TYR A 885 43.74 -6.98 -8.85
N LEU A 886 43.36 -8.00 -8.07
CA LEU A 886 42.23 -8.88 -8.38
C LEU A 886 40.92 -8.10 -8.44
N PHE A 887 40.64 -7.25 -7.44
CA PHE A 887 39.41 -6.45 -7.40
C PHE A 887 39.29 -5.51 -8.61
N VAL A 888 40.34 -4.72 -8.89
CA VAL A 888 40.29 -3.71 -9.96
C VAL A 888 40.12 -4.36 -11.33
N ASN A 889 40.83 -5.46 -11.60
CA ASN A 889 40.69 -6.16 -12.88
C ASN A 889 39.34 -6.88 -12.97
N HIS A 890 38.87 -7.51 -11.90
CA HIS A 890 37.57 -8.17 -11.90
C HIS A 890 36.43 -7.18 -12.17
N VAL A 891 36.49 -5.95 -11.64
CA VAL A 891 35.50 -4.91 -11.92
C VAL A 891 35.63 -4.30 -13.31
N LYS A 892 36.85 -4.18 -13.82
CA LYS A 892 37.12 -3.63 -15.15
C LYS A 892 36.76 -4.58 -16.28
N ASP A 893 37.07 -5.86 -16.10
CA ASP A 893 36.99 -6.87 -17.16
C ASP A 893 35.57 -7.44 -17.33
N ASN A 894 34.67 -7.21 -16.37
CA ASN A 894 33.28 -7.67 -16.40
C ASN A 894 32.30 -6.49 -16.55
N ASP A 895 31.38 -6.59 -17.51
CA ASP A 895 30.24 -5.69 -17.60
C ASP A 895 29.09 -6.19 -16.72
N PHE A 896 29.13 -5.83 -15.44
CA PHE A 896 28.12 -6.28 -14.49
C PHE A 896 26.72 -5.72 -14.78
N ARG A 897 26.58 -4.63 -15.53
CA ARG A 897 25.25 -4.14 -15.93
C ARG A 897 24.61 -5.11 -16.90
N VAL A 898 25.40 -5.62 -17.86
CA VAL A 898 24.95 -6.69 -18.75
C VAL A 898 24.65 -7.95 -17.96
N ILE A 899 25.49 -8.35 -16.99
CA ILE A 899 25.24 -9.54 -16.16
C ILE A 899 23.97 -9.39 -15.31
N ILE A 900 23.72 -8.23 -14.70
CA ILE A 900 22.48 -7.95 -13.95
C ILE A 900 21.29 -7.96 -14.89
N GLU A 901 21.38 -7.32 -16.06
CA GLU A 901 20.32 -7.35 -17.05
C GLU A 901 20.07 -8.76 -17.58
N GLU A 902 21.10 -9.59 -17.76
CA GLU A 902 20.99 -10.98 -18.18
C GLU A 902 20.39 -11.84 -17.08
N LYS A 903 20.77 -11.66 -15.82
CA LYS A 903 20.15 -12.32 -14.66
C LYS A 903 18.72 -11.87 -14.42
N THR A 904 18.45 -10.58 -14.58
CA THR A 904 17.10 -10.03 -14.47
C THR A 904 16.25 -10.55 -15.63
N ARG A 905 16.78 -10.55 -16.86
CA ARG A 905 16.16 -11.20 -18.03
C ARG A 905 16.05 -12.70 -17.88
N TRP A 906 16.93 -13.37 -17.14
CA TRP A 906 16.85 -14.80 -16.85
C TRP A 906 15.79 -15.07 -15.78
N ASN A 907 15.72 -14.28 -14.71
CA ASN A 907 14.65 -14.34 -13.71
C ASN A 907 13.28 -13.98 -14.30
N GLU A 908 13.23 -12.99 -15.19
CA GLU A 908 12.06 -12.68 -16.03
C GLU A 908 11.85 -13.74 -17.13
N GLY A 909 12.92 -14.43 -17.52
CA GLY A 909 13.02 -15.45 -18.54
C GLY A 909 12.51 -16.81 -18.08
N ILE A 910 12.63 -17.12 -16.78
CA ILE A 910 11.86 -18.15 -16.07
C ILE A 910 10.36 -17.87 -16.20
N ARG A 911 9.98 -16.60 -16.42
CA ARG A 911 8.61 -16.20 -16.77
C ARG A 911 8.47 -15.81 -18.25
N SER A 912 9.42 -16.11 -19.13
CA SER A 912 9.29 -15.88 -20.58
C SER A 912 8.11 -16.66 -21.14
N VAL A 913 7.56 -16.23 -22.27
CA VAL A 913 6.50 -17.00 -22.95
C VAL A 913 6.96 -18.43 -23.23
N SER A 914 8.25 -18.63 -23.56
CA SER A 914 8.82 -19.96 -23.79
C SER A 914 8.85 -20.81 -22.51
N SER A 915 9.34 -20.28 -21.39
CA SER A 915 9.46 -21.01 -20.12
C SER A 915 8.08 -21.38 -19.57
N LEU A 916 7.13 -20.45 -19.62
CA LEU A 916 5.74 -20.72 -19.23
C LEU A 916 5.12 -21.84 -20.09
N LEU A 917 5.43 -21.89 -21.39
CA LEU A 917 4.99 -22.99 -22.25
C LEU A 917 5.69 -24.31 -21.88
N ASP A 918 6.97 -24.30 -21.49
CA ASP A 918 7.69 -25.50 -21.07
C ASP A 918 7.12 -26.08 -19.77
N ASP A 919 6.85 -25.23 -18.78
CA ASP A 919 6.22 -25.59 -17.51
C ASP A 919 4.80 -26.16 -17.74
N MET A 920 3.99 -25.50 -18.59
CA MET A 920 2.67 -26.01 -18.96
C MET A 920 2.73 -27.34 -19.70
N LEU A 921 3.73 -27.52 -20.57
CA LEU A 921 3.92 -28.76 -21.33
C LEU A 921 4.59 -29.85 -20.49
N GLY A 922 5.15 -29.55 -19.31
CA GLY A 922 5.98 -30.49 -18.55
C GLY A 922 7.19 -30.98 -19.33
N ILE A 923 7.72 -30.16 -20.25
CA ILE A 923 8.92 -30.49 -21.03
C ILE A 923 10.12 -29.98 -20.24
N TYR A 924 10.38 -30.62 -19.11
CA TYR A 924 11.75 -30.69 -18.63
C TYR A 924 12.39 -31.78 -19.46
N GLU A 925 13.14 -31.40 -20.50
CA GLU A 925 13.83 -32.36 -21.34
C GLU A 925 14.64 -33.32 -20.47
N MET A 926 14.36 -34.62 -20.60
CA MET A 926 15.11 -35.73 -20.01
C MET A 926 16.54 -35.85 -20.59
N ASN A 927 17.20 -34.73 -20.87
CA ASN A 927 18.44 -34.64 -21.64
C ASN A 927 19.62 -34.08 -20.83
N ASN A 928 19.56 -34.04 -19.50
CA ASN A 928 20.76 -33.92 -18.66
C ASN A 928 20.55 -34.77 -17.40
N GLU A 929 21.43 -35.73 -17.15
CA GLU A 929 21.47 -36.57 -15.94
C GLU A 929 21.82 -35.78 -14.64
N GLU A 930 21.73 -34.45 -14.66
CA GLU A 930 22.01 -33.57 -13.53
C GLU A 930 20.96 -32.47 -13.46
N VAL A 931 19.77 -32.79 -12.93
CA VAL A 931 18.85 -31.76 -12.44
C VAL A 931 18.47 -32.14 -11.02
N ASN A 932 18.99 -31.36 -10.07
CA ASN A 932 18.63 -31.43 -8.65
C ASN A 932 17.12 -31.28 -8.52
N SER A 933 16.47 -32.31 -7.97
CA SER A 933 15.04 -32.33 -7.63
C SER A 933 14.70 -31.45 -6.41
N LEU A 934 15.34 -30.29 -6.26
CA LEU A 934 15.22 -29.41 -5.10
C LEU A 934 14.87 -27.96 -5.45
N ASP A 935 14.49 -27.67 -6.70
CA ASP A 935 13.81 -26.42 -7.04
C ASP A 935 12.33 -26.49 -6.62
N CYS A 936 12.12 -26.50 -5.31
CA CYS A 936 10.89 -26.01 -4.68
C CYS A 936 11.26 -24.74 -3.92
N TYR A 937 11.00 -23.58 -4.54
CA TYR A 937 10.78 -22.33 -3.84
C TYR A 937 9.30 -22.17 -3.51
#